data_AF-A0A955DKA7-F1
#
_entry.id   AF-A0A955DKA7-F1
#
_cell.length_a   1.000
_cell.length_b   1.000
_cell.length_c   1.000
_cell.angle_alpha   90.00
_cell.angle_beta   90.00
_cell.angle_gamma   90.00
#
_symmetry.space_group_name_H-M   'P 1'
#
loop_
_entity.id
_entity.type
_entity.pdbx_description
1 polymer ?
#
loop_
_entity_poly.entity_id
_entity_poly.type
_entity_poly.pdbx_seq_one_letter_code
_entity_poly.pdbx_strand_id
1 'polypeptide(L)'
;MRKQVMRMSAMSLAVLCGSTAALAQDSTGLNDGAYGAALGDGVRPHAISEQCNQYVVDLAPLAGSWGTMWGIAPIAKSSQFVDAGGNSQFFSGLTSSQFLSSDMVFAGIKAEAGGAYEVWSAAGDGVNHEDGRNSVPSSALALYDRQMSYVFSEFGNTEDDTIVSGFIRWNSLDNPGRLYVTRVNTAISGEAPATGTFSTYGVGSCDASGNVYFRADNFGRTGDITRQIGSQWVYRVDMANRNCATLNVIDKTNAITSWFAGDGDPDGWHDEAVTFAPVFPPIAGNPPSGNDTHLVPNCVPASFAGVPSVFTSNFAGTTPGEFVYDGSAGAASVAAQGTVVPGIFDTRGSCEWTRHDMFSSAGSVATGGIISKVNANDASATRIAIWGVDAVGAPSAPGADFSMLNLPLTVSDPCDVDPTLGGNFQLNRAGVGGADYDGTPDGTLFPAFFYDNYHGAAAFRGVTSQVALGQDDQGNNLCAAVVYYSAVRDDDQPGNALVVTKFGQNGASQTHTLAAWNNYPDIHGKPIYDGIGGNQIGELCSFEDMSANNLRALGSRSGGGIGPSMTPAGFDSYGNLYFVSPVQIYRGANADNDIDAALFGSVADLFPMIDTNADNMTDSPNPERDLWEIGLVRAVYDQAAFCYRLELVARTGQVFHGKNSDTDYMIDSIQVSGGTSLAASAFGSGNVNEMPMHGVAPVAATADDARHLGGLVVMADIIYNADGTDTHGFPPVDVATLPLDSAEWTALGAKDFPESVGGSGAFEDPTASFGVGVPLHPDSNDQAYSALLFVGNQEGIQPAVCTPCANVDGSPDQSVSLGDLNIVLFNFGSSGNTPGTMGDTDCDGDTDLADLNNVLFSFGSNVGC
;
A
#
# COMPACT_ATOMS: atom_id res chain seq x y z
N MET A 1 70.03 4.96 48.40
CA MET A 1 70.04 4.37 47.04
C MET A 1 69.12 3.16 47.12
N ARG A 2 67.89 3.15 46.58
CA ARG A 2 67.42 3.24 45.16
C ARG A 2 67.53 1.90 44.41
N LYS A 3 66.44 1.57 43.67
CA LYS A 3 66.22 0.39 42.80
C LYS A 3 65.92 -0.91 43.59
N GLN A 4 65.08 -1.86 43.14
CA GLN A 4 64.19 -2.03 41.96
C GLN A 4 63.26 -3.24 42.29
N VAL A 5 62.00 -3.43 41.86
CA VAL A 5 60.99 -2.73 41.01
C VAL A 5 59.62 -2.84 41.71
N MET A 6 58.64 -1.96 41.41
CA MET A 6 57.21 -2.17 41.68
C MET A 6 56.43 -1.96 40.37
N ARG A 7 55.99 -3.03 39.69
CA ARG A 7 55.14 -3.02 38.49
C ARG A 7 54.47 -4.39 38.29
N MET A 8 53.17 -4.48 38.57
CA MET A 8 52.14 -5.25 37.84
C MET A 8 50.81 -5.17 38.60
N SER A 9 49.70 -5.36 37.88
CA SER A 9 48.29 -5.37 38.35
C SER A 9 47.55 -4.02 38.36
N ALA A 10 47.38 -3.44 37.16
CA ALA A 10 46.35 -2.44 36.85
C ALA A 10 45.95 -2.56 35.35
N MET A 11 45.25 -3.63 35.01
CA MET A 11 44.62 -3.85 33.69
C MET A 11 43.66 -5.05 33.79
N SER A 12 42.35 -4.79 33.95
CA SER A 12 41.22 -5.73 33.76
C SER A 12 39.88 -5.06 34.14
N LEU A 13 39.56 -3.88 33.56
CA LEU A 13 38.21 -3.29 33.69
C LEU A 13 37.94 -2.18 32.64
N ALA A 14 37.90 -2.54 31.34
CA ALA A 14 37.56 -1.60 30.25
C ALA A 14 37.26 -2.29 28.89
N VAL A 15 36.32 -3.25 28.81
CA VAL A 15 35.84 -3.82 27.52
C VAL A 15 34.37 -4.32 27.60
N LEU A 16 33.45 -3.55 28.18
CA LEU A 16 32.04 -4.00 28.32
C LEU A 16 30.97 -2.89 28.23
N CYS A 17 31.34 -1.68 27.84
CA CYS A 17 30.41 -0.58 27.57
C CYS A 17 30.88 0.11 26.27
N GLY A 18 30.03 0.13 25.24
CA GLY A 18 30.37 0.76 23.95
C GLY A 18 30.31 -0.15 22.72
N SER A 19 29.48 -1.19 22.71
CA SER A 19 28.80 -1.54 21.46
C SER A 19 27.67 -0.52 21.29
N THR A 20 27.95 0.58 20.58
CA THR A 20 26.87 1.35 19.95
C THR A 20 26.07 0.34 19.13
N ALA A 21 24.77 0.21 19.40
CA ALA A 21 23.93 -0.62 18.56
C ALA A 21 24.13 -0.13 17.12
N ALA A 22 24.46 -1.05 16.20
CA ALA A 22 24.44 -0.70 14.80
C ALA A 22 23.00 -0.28 14.50
N LEU A 23 22.83 1.02 14.23
CA LEU A 23 21.72 1.46 13.43
C LEU A 23 21.86 0.66 12.14
N ALA A 24 20.83 -0.13 11.82
CA ALA A 24 20.79 -0.75 10.50
C ALA A 24 20.71 0.39 9.48
N GLN A 25 20.95 0.16 8.21
CA GLN A 25 20.78 1.18 7.18
C GLN A 25 19.70 0.76 6.18
N ASP A 26 19.21 1.65 5.33
CA ASP A 26 18.41 1.35 4.14
C ASP A 26 19.30 1.54 2.89
N SER A 27 18.96 0.87 1.79
CA SER A 27 19.93 0.58 0.72
C SER A 27 20.23 1.81 -0.13
N THR A 28 21.51 2.22 -0.14
CA THR A 28 22.00 3.32 -0.98
C THR A 28 23.19 2.87 -1.82
N GLY A 29 23.18 3.19 -3.12
CA GLY A 29 24.27 2.89 -4.04
C GLY A 29 25.58 3.63 -3.73
N LEU A 30 26.71 3.03 -4.09
CA LEU A 30 28.04 3.64 -3.97
C LEU A 30 28.20 4.83 -4.94
N ASN A 31 28.15 6.06 -4.44
CA ASN A 31 28.41 7.28 -5.22
C ASN A 31 29.91 7.52 -5.50
N ASP A 32 30.55 6.59 -6.24
CA ASP A 32 31.98 6.64 -6.58
C ASP A 32 32.36 7.57 -7.74
N GLY A 33 31.36 8.21 -8.36
CA GLY A 33 31.52 9.22 -9.43
C GLY A 33 32.10 8.71 -10.76
N ALA A 34 32.33 7.40 -10.91
CA ALA A 34 32.90 6.81 -12.12
C ALA A 34 32.08 5.63 -12.67
N TYR A 35 31.39 4.88 -11.82
CA TYR A 35 30.56 3.74 -12.19
C TYR A 35 29.21 3.67 -11.45
N GLY A 36 29.13 4.13 -10.20
CA GLY A 36 27.93 4.00 -9.37
C GLY A 36 26.70 4.75 -9.88
N ALA A 37 26.82 6.07 -10.06
CA ALA A 37 25.69 6.94 -10.47
C ALA A 37 25.09 6.58 -11.85
N ALA A 38 25.86 5.92 -12.73
CA ALA A 38 25.38 5.51 -14.06
C ALA A 38 24.66 4.15 -14.07
N LEU A 39 24.76 3.37 -12.99
CA LEU A 39 24.24 1.99 -12.91
C LEU A 39 23.23 1.78 -11.79
N GLY A 40 23.14 2.64 -10.77
CA GLY A 40 22.24 2.48 -9.61
C GLY A 40 22.52 1.23 -8.76
N ASP A 41 21.64 0.95 -7.80
CA ASP A 41 21.74 -0.21 -6.89
C ASP A 41 20.55 -1.18 -6.94
N GLY A 42 19.67 -1.07 -7.95
CA GLY A 42 18.55 -2.00 -8.15
C GLY A 42 19.01 -3.44 -8.30
N VAL A 43 18.36 -4.37 -7.60
CA VAL A 43 18.65 -5.82 -7.59
C VAL A 43 18.50 -6.41 -9.00
N ARG A 44 19.38 -7.30 -9.47
CA ARG A 44 19.23 -7.87 -10.84
C ARG A 44 18.43 -9.18 -10.84
N PRO A 45 17.34 -9.28 -11.62
CA PRO A 45 16.45 -10.45 -11.53
C PRO A 45 17.09 -11.72 -12.14
N HIS A 46 18.05 -11.55 -13.05
CA HIS A 46 18.78 -12.64 -13.71
C HIS A 46 20.10 -13.02 -13.04
N ALA A 47 20.49 -12.34 -11.95
CA ALA A 47 21.68 -12.70 -11.19
C ALA A 47 21.33 -13.77 -10.15
N ILE A 48 22.16 -14.81 -10.03
CA ILE A 48 21.91 -15.93 -9.11
C ILE A 48 22.14 -15.53 -7.65
N SER A 49 23.09 -14.63 -7.35
CA SER A 49 23.27 -14.04 -6.01
C SER A 49 22.01 -13.30 -5.55
N GLU A 50 21.34 -12.64 -6.48
CA GLU A 50 20.23 -11.72 -6.26
C GLU A 50 18.84 -12.38 -6.20
N GLN A 51 18.76 -13.71 -6.20
CA GLN A 51 17.46 -14.40 -6.16
C GLN A 51 16.77 -14.29 -4.82
N CYS A 52 17.54 -14.12 -3.75
CA CYS A 52 17.04 -13.83 -2.41
C CYS A 52 17.97 -12.84 -1.71
N ASN A 53 17.45 -11.73 -1.21
CA ASN A 53 18.18 -10.77 -0.40
C ASN A 53 17.51 -10.72 0.99
N GLN A 54 18.29 -10.69 2.08
CA GLN A 54 17.77 -10.71 3.46
C GLN A 54 18.37 -9.56 4.25
N TYR A 55 17.58 -8.54 4.60
CA TYR A 55 18.07 -7.29 5.15
C TYR A 55 17.15 -6.68 6.22
N VAL A 56 17.71 -5.81 7.05
CA VAL A 56 16.99 -5.12 8.14
C VAL A 56 16.60 -3.71 7.69
N VAL A 57 15.34 -3.33 7.91
CA VAL A 57 14.81 -1.99 7.62
C VAL A 57 14.11 -1.45 8.87
N ASP A 58 14.55 -0.31 9.41
CA ASP A 58 13.82 0.36 10.50
C ASP A 58 12.83 1.39 9.94
N LEU A 59 11.63 1.44 10.52
CA LEU A 59 10.57 2.37 10.15
C LEU A 59 10.91 3.82 10.54
N ALA A 60 10.91 4.69 9.54
CA ALA A 60 11.00 6.13 9.70
C ALA A 60 9.67 6.71 10.26
N PRO A 61 9.72 7.75 11.10
CA PRO A 61 8.52 8.43 11.58
C PRO A 61 7.86 9.24 10.48
N LEU A 62 6.55 9.06 10.32
CA LEU A 62 5.71 9.78 9.38
C LEU A 62 4.44 10.26 10.09
N ALA A 63 4.30 11.57 10.27
CA ALA A 63 3.08 12.14 10.82
C ALA A 63 2.01 12.28 9.71
N GLY A 64 0.86 11.64 9.91
CA GLY A 64 -0.36 11.90 9.13
C GLY A 64 -0.98 13.25 9.52
N SER A 65 -1.96 13.72 8.74
CA SER A 65 -2.55 15.05 8.96
C SER A 65 -3.26 15.21 10.30
N TRP A 66 -3.72 14.11 10.93
CA TRP A 66 -4.34 14.14 12.26
C TRP A 66 -3.31 14.11 13.41
N GLY A 67 -2.01 14.11 13.09
CA GLY A 67 -0.94 13.87 14.06
C GLY A 67 -0.72 12.38 14.39
N THR A 68 -1.43 11.47 13.72
CA THR A 68 -1.21 10.03 13.83
C THR A 68 0.22 9.69 13.40
N MET A 69 0.95 8.94 14.23
CA MET A 69 2.32 8.57 13.94
C MET A 69 2.38 7.19 13.26
N TRP A 70 2.72 7.23 11.98
CA TRP A 70 2.96 6.06 11.14
C TRP A 70 4.45 5.75 11.04
N GLY A 71 4.76 4.49 10.81
CA GLY A 71 6.09 4.02 10.45
C GLY A 71 6.14 3.72 8.97
N ILE A 72 7.03 4.38 8.22
CA ILE A 72 7.22 4.17 6.78
C ILE A 72 8.62 3.64 6.48
N ALA A 73 8.75 2.71 5.52
CA ALA A 73 10.04 2.38 4.93
C ALA A 73 9.93 1.69 3.56
N PRO A 74 10.92 1.84 2.67
CA PRO A 74 11.03 1.03 1.46
C PRO A 74 11.43 -0.41 1.81
N ILE A 75 10.48 -1.34 1.75
CA ILE A 75 10.74 -2.76 2.05
C ILE A 75 11.32 -3.52 0.86
N ALA A 76 11.07 -3.10 -0.39
CA ALA A 76 11.65 -3.75 -1.56
C ALA A 76 11.87 -2.77 -2.72
N LYS A 77 13.07 -2.79 -3.30
CA LYS A 77 13.34 -2.14 -4.59
C LYS A 77 12.84 -3.03 -5.74
N SER A 78 12.30 -2.42 -6.79
CA SER A 78 12.09 -3.12 -8.05
C SER A 78 13.43 -3.47 -8.71
N SER A 79 13.46 -4.54 -9.51
CA SER A 79 14.70 -5.07 -10.06
C SER A 79 15.23 -4.20 -11.20
N GLN A 80 16.55 -4.08 -11.33
CA GLN A 80 17.18 -3.48 -12.48
C GLN A 80 17.13 -4.40 -13.71
N PHE A 81 16.45 -3.95 -14.75
CA PHE A 81 16.51 -4.55 -16.08
C PHE A 81 17.63 -3.94 -16.93
N VAL A 82 18.46 -4.80 -17.51
CA VAL A 82 19.56 -4.41 -18.42
C VAL A 82 19.32 -4.98 -19.81
N ASP A 83 19.87 -4.35 -20.85
CA ASP A 83 19.82 -4.88 -22.21
C ASP A 83 20.82 -6.04 -22.46
N ALA A 84 20.81 -6.59 -23.68
CA ALA A 84 21.76 -7.64 -24.11
C ALA A 84 23.24 -7.22 -24.03
N GLY A 85 23.54 -5.92 -23.97
CA GLY A 85 24.87 -5.35 -23.80
C GLY A 85 25.23 -5.09 -22.33
N GLY A 86 24.32 -5.34 -21.39
CA GLY A 86 24.48 -5.05 -19.96
C GLY A 86 24.22 -3.59 -19.59
N ASN A 87 23.69 -2.78 -20.50
CA ASN A 87 23.36 -1.37 -20.21
C ASN A 87 22.01 -1.30 -19.53
N SER A 88 21.91 -0.54 -18.43
CA SER A 88 20.62 -0.12 -17.91
C SER A 88 20.09 1.07 -18.70
N GLN A 89 18.79 1.10 -18.97
CA GLN A 89 18.11 2.31 -19.46
C GLN A 89 17.33 3.02 -18.35
N PHE A 90 17.04 2.32 -17.26
CA PHE A 90 16.36 2.80 -16.05
C PHE A 90 17.11 2.28 -14.83
N PHE A 91 17.03 2.96 -13.68
CA PHE A 91 17.66 2.49 -12.45
C PHE A 91 16.98 1.24 -11.88
N SER A 92 15.67 1.12 -12.10
CA SER A 92 14.82 0.04 -11.61
C SER A 92 13.72 -0.30 -12.63
N GLY A 93 12.97 -1.36 -12.37
CA GLY A 93 11.82 -1.78 -13.17
C GLY A 93 10.56 -1.02 -12.83
N LEU A 94 9.62 -0.92 -13.78
CA LEU A 94 8.31 -0.34 -13.52
C LEU A 94 7.47 -1.35 -12.74
N THR A 95 7.13 -1.00 -11.51
CA THR A 95 6.22 -1.80 -10.66
C THR A 95 4.81 -1.84 -11.23
N SER A 96 4.12 -2.98 -11.09
CA SER A 96 2.72 -3.19 -11.47
C SER A 96 1.94 -3.71 -10.26
N SER A 97 1.09 -4.75 -10.35
CA SER A 97 0.23 -5.12 -9.22
C SER A 97 0.99 -5.59 -7.97
N GLN A 98 0.35 -5.40 -6.81
CA GLN A 98 0.90 -5.62 -5.47
C GLN A 98 -0.14 -6.22 -4.52
N PHE A 99 0.34 -6.92 -3.50
CA PHE A 99 -0.43 -7.50 -2.40
C PHE A 99 0.40 -7.51 -1.11
N LEU A 100 -0.27 -7.37 0.03
CA LEU A 100 0.21 -7.70 1.36
C LEU A 100 -0.70 -8.78 1.93
N SER A 101 -0.15 -9.83 2.54
CA SER A 101 -0.97 -10.89 3.15
C SER A 101 -1.93 -10.29 4.16
N SER A 102 -3.22 -10.59 4.03
CA SER A 102 -4.30 -10.19 4.94
C SER A 102 -4.28 -10.94 6.27
N ASP A 103 -3.50 -12.01 6.37
CA ASP A 103 -3.20 -12.74 7.60
C ASP A 103 -1.80 -12.45 8.17
N MET A 104 -1.49 -13.06 9.31
CA MET A 104 -0.22 -12.93 10.01
C MET A 104 0.09 -14.25 10.73
N VAL A 105 1.35 -14.70 10.70
CA VAL A 105 1.81 -15.90 11.39
C VAL A 105 2.50 -15.52 12.70
N PHE A 106 2.05 -16.16 13.79
CA PHE A 106 2.49 -15.90 15.18
C PHE A 106 3.38 -17.02 15.76
N ALA A 107 3.35 -18.21 15.15
CA ALA A 107 4.01 -19.40 15.66
C ALA A 107 4.41 -20.31 14.49
N GLY A 108 5.48 -21.09 14.66
CA GLY A 108 6.00 -21.96 13.60
C GLY A 108 6.61 -21.19 12.41
N ILE A 109 6.92 -19.91 12.59
CA ILE A 109 7.65 -19.11 11.60
C ILE A 109 8.96 -19.85 11.28
N LYS A 110 9.15 -20.24 10.03
CA LYS A 110 10.37 -20.95 9.60
C LYS A 110 11.58 -20.04 9.85
N ALA A 111 12.65 -20.62 10.40
CA ALA A 111 13.93 -19.94 10.42
C ALA A 111 14.48 -19.89 8.99
N GLU A 112 14.88 -18.71 8.54
CA GLU A 112 15.50 -18.55 7.21
C GLU A 112 16.79 -19.37 7.09
N ALA A 113 17.11 -19.78 5.86
CA ALA A 113 18.29 -20.58 5.55
C ALA A 113 19.59 -19.78 5.77
N GLY A 114 20.06 -19.75 7.02
CA GLY A 114 21.21 -18.96 7.47
C GLY A 114 20.92 -18.12 8.72
N GLY A 115 19.65 -17.73 8.92
CA GLY A 115 19.17 -17.01 10.11
C GLY A 115 19.79 -15.62 10.34
N ALA A 116 20.51 -15.10 9.35
CA ALA A 116 21.29 -13.89 9.43
C ALA A 116 20.77 -12.87 8.41
N TYR A 117 20.41 -11.69 8.89
CA TYR A 117 19.96 -10.58 8.07
C TYR A 117 21.06 -9.54 7.94
N GLU A 118 21.12 -8.95 6.76
CA GLU A 118 22.05 -7.88 6.43
C GLU A 118 21.66 -6.61 7.18
N VAL A 119 22.63 -6.10 7.92
CA VAL A 119 22.57 -4.85 8.67
C VAL A 119 23.60 -3.95 8.03
N TRP A 120 23.10 -3.12 7.13
CA TRP A 120 23.81 -1.96 6.59
C TRP A 120 24.16 -1.02 7.78
N SER A 121 25.22 -0.22 7.67
CA SER A 121 25.69 0.66 8.77
C SER A 121 26.47 1.90 8.31
N ALA A 122 26.67 2.07 7.00
CA ALA A 122 27.22 3.27 6.38
C ALA A 122 26.67 3.47 4.96
N ALA A 123 26.57 4.75 4.53
CA ALA A 123 26.12 5.09 3.18
C ALA A 123 26.93 4.37 2.10
N GLY A 124 26.22 3.82 1.12
CA GLY A 124 26.78 2.91 0.11
C GLY A 124 26.57 1.42 0.43
N ASP A 125 26.20 1.03 1.66
CA ASP A 125 25.70 -0.31 1.97
C ASP A 125 24.30 -0.52 1.36
N GLY A 126 23.95 -1.75 0.94
CA GLY A 126 22.64 -1.99 0.32
C GLY A 126 22.35 -3.42 -0.15
N VAL A 127 21.24 -3.58 -0.89
CA VAL A 127 20.65 -4.88 -1.25
C VAL A 127 21.40 -5.65 -2.33
N ASN A 128 22.15 -4.98 -3.20
CA ASN A 128 22.70 -5.59 -4.41
C ASN A 128 24.13 -6.07 -4.16
N HIS A 129 24.36 -7.38 -4.29
CA HIS A 129 25.64 -8.01 -3.96
C HIS A 129 26.63 -8.06 -5.13
N GLU A 130 26.35 -7.38 -6.25
CA GLU A 130 27.34 -7.21 -7.32
C GLU A 130 28.47 -6.26 -6.88
N ASP A 131 29.71 -6.74 -6.97
CA ASP A 131 30.94 -5.99 -6.65
C ASP A 131 30.92 -4.56 -7.25
N GLY A 132 30.89 -3.55 -6.37
CA GLY A 132 30.97 -2.13 -6.75
C GLY A 132 29.65 -1.40 -6.86
N ARG A 133 28.50 -2.04 -6.57
CA ARG A 133 27.20 -1.33 -6.43
C ARG A 133 26.90 -0.92 -5.02
N ASN A 134 27.00 -1.87 -4.09
CA ASN A 134 26.93 -1.61 -2.66
C ASN A 134 28.19 -2.12 -1.95
N SER A 135 28.47 -1.56 -0.78
CA SER A 135 29.38 -2.11 0.22
C SER A 135 28.78 -3.34 0.89
N VAL A 136 29.63 -4.25 1.36
CA VAL A 136 29.19 -5.52 1.96
C VAL A 136 28.62 -5.29 3.37
N PRO A 137 27.33 -5.57 3.61
CA PRO A 137 26.70 -5.43 4.93
C PRO A 137 27.43 -6.14 6.08
N SER A 138 27.19 -5.66 7.30
CA SER A 138 27.32 -6.50 8.49
C SER A 138 26.12 -7.48 8.58
N SER A 139 26.16 -8.47 9.46
CA SER A 139 25.02 -9.37 9.67
C SER A 139 24.59 -9.43 11.13
N ALA A 140 23.28 -9.48 11.36
CA ALA A 140 22.68 -9.72 12.65
C ALA A 140 21.80 -10.97 12.64
N LEU A 141 21.74 -11.67 13.78
CA LEU A 141 20.76 -12.71 13.99
C LEU A 141 19.38 -12.06 14.17
N ALA A 142 18.38 -12.59 13.47
CA ALA A 142 17.01 -12.13 13.63
C ALA A 142 16.33 -12.83 14.80
N LEU A 143 15.63 -12.04 15.61
CA LEU A 143 14.58 -12.52 16.52
C LEU A 143 13.28 -11.91 16.01
N TYR A 144 12.31 -12.77 15.69
CA TYR A 144 10.98 -12.35 15.25
C TYR A 144 9.93 -13.32 15.80
N ASP A 145 8.75 -12.78 16.09
CA ASP A 145 7.59 -13.52 16.59
C ASP A 145 6.31 -13.22 15.80
N ARG A 146 6.43 -12.41 14.74
CA ARG A 146 5.40 -12.11 13.76
C ARG A 146 5.97 -12.19 12.34
N GLN A 147 5.16 -12.66 11.40
CA GLN A 147 5.47 -12.68 9.97
C GLN A 147 4.21 -12.33 9.17
N MET A 148 4.38 -11.48 8.17
CA MET A 148 3.47 -11.31 7.03
C MET A 148 4.28 -11.44 5.74
N SER A 149 3.62 -11.46 4.59
CA SER A 149 4.29 -11.45 3.28
C SER A 149 3.77 -10.35 2.37
N TYR A 150 4.58 -9.98 1.39
CA TYR A 150 4.17 -9.16 0.25
C TYR A 150 4.46 -9.88 -1.07
N VAL A 151 3.78 -9.46 -2.13
CA VAL A 151 4.15 -9.79 -3.51
C VAL A 151 3.88 -8.58 -4.40
N PHE A 152 4.73 -8.39 -5.40
CA PHE A 152 4.46 -7.51 -6.52
C PHE A 152 4.97 -8.06 -7.85
N SER A 153 4.47 -7.50 -8.95
CA SER A 153 5.04 -7.67 -10.29
C SER A 153 5.70 -6.39 -10.74
N GLU A 154 6.61 -6.54 -11.68
CA GLU A 154 7.37 -5.46 -12.28
C GLU A 154 7.73 -5.84 -13.71
N PHE A 155 8.01 -4.83 -14.55
CA PHE A 155 8.35 -5.04 -15.95
C PHE A 155 9.41 -4.06 -16.45
N GLY A 156 10.18 -4.52 -17.44
CA GLY A 156 11.27 -3.80 -18.07
C GLY A 156 11.05 -3.49 -19.56
N ASN A 157 11.96 -2.69 -20.10
CA ASN A 157 12.01 -2.29 -21.52
C ASN A 157 12.29 -3.46 -22.50
N THR A 158 12.92 -4.54 -22.02
CA THR A 158 13.29 -5.75 -22.78
C THR A 158 12.17 -6.79 -22.85
N GLU A 159 10.92 -6.38 -22.64
CA GLU A 159 9.76 -7.25 -22.41
C GLU A 159 9.82 -8.08 -21.11
N ASP A 160 10.89 -8.00 -20.31
CA ASP A 160 11.10 -8.77 -19.06
C ASP A 160 10.06 -8.44 -17.97
N ASP A 161 9.19 -9.40 -17.65
CA ASP A 161 8.28 -9.37 -16.48
C ASP A 161 8.82 -10.28 -15.37
N THR A 162 8.67 -9.87 -14.10
CA THR A 162 8.95 -10.74 -12.94
C THR A 162 7.87 -10.63 -11.86
N ILE A 163 7.84 -11.63 -10.99
CA ILE A 163 7.16 -11.60 -9.69
C ILE A 163 8.22 -11.54 -8.62
N VAL A 164 8.21 -10.47 -7.82
CA VAL A 164 9.03 -10.32 -6.63
C VAL A 164 8.12 -10.50 -5.42
N SER A 165 8.50 -11.30 -4.45
CA SER A 165 7.75 -11.44 -3.20
C SER A 165 8.69 -11.34 -2.01
N GLY A 166 8.15 -11.41 -0.81
CA GLY A 166 8.98 -11.46 0.37
C GLY A 166 8.25 -11.51 1.68
N PHE A 167 9.01 -11.76 2.73
CA PHE A 167 8.53 -11.73 4.11
C PHE A 167 8.85 -10.41 4.77
N ILE A 168 7.92 -9.93 5.60
CA ILE A 168 8.14 -8.87 6.57
C ILE A 168 7.99 -9.52 7.94
N ARG A 169 9.05 -9.50 8.73
CA ARG A 169 9.07 -10.09 10.08
C ARG A 169 9.52 -9.04 11.08
N TRP A 170 9.02 -9.11 12.31
CA TRP A 170 9.45 -8.20 13.37
C TRP A 170 9.36 -8.89 14.74
N ASN A 171 9.98 -8.27 15.72
CA ASN A 171 9.83 -8.62 17.12
C ASN A 171 8.82 -7.66 17.75
N SER A 172 7.67 -8.19 18.16
CA SER A 172 6.58 -7.38 18.72
C SER A 172 6.88 -6.81 20.10
N LEU A 173 7.92 -7.28 20.80
CA LEU A 173 8.28 -6.89 22.17
C LEU A 173 9.53 -6.01 22.25
N ASP A 174 10.59 -6.32 21.49
CA ASP A 174 11.90 -5.67 21.66
C ASP A 174 12.10 -4.42 20.79
N ASN A 175 11.66 -4.45 19.52
CA ASN A 175 11.79 -3.33 18.59
C ASN A 175 10.75 -3.47 17.45
N PRO A 176 9.50 -3.07 17.70
CA PRO A 176 8.41 -3.19 16.72
C PRO A 176 8.64 -2.38 15.44
N GLY A 177 9.43 -1.31 15.52
CA GLY A 177 9.83 -0.50 14.38
C GLY A 177 10.98 -1.07 13.55
N ARG A 178 11.49 -2.28 13.85
CA ARG A 178 12.54 -2.96 13.07
C ARG A 178 11.96 -4.14 12.30
N LEU A 179 12.00 -4.04 10.98
CA LEU A 179 11.58 -5.08 10.05
C LEU A 179 12.79 -5.90 9.59
N TYR A 180 12.64 -7.22 9.61
CA TYR A 180 13.52 -8.19 8.99
C TYR A 180 12.87 -8.62 7.67
N VAL A 181 13.37 -8.09 6.56
CA VAL A 181 12.78 -8.24 5.24
C VAL A 181 13.55 -9.26 4.41
N THR A 182 12.83 -10.21 3.81
CA THR A 182 13.38 -11.19 2.88
C THR A 182 12.76 -10.96 1.52
N ARG A 183 13.52 -10.47 0.54
CA ARG A 183 13.10 -10.28 -0.86
C ARG A 183 13.43 -11.53 -1.67
N VAL A 184 12.53 -11.98 -2.54
CA VAL A 184 12.68 -13.20 -3.36
C VAL A 184 12.20 -12.98 -4.80
N ASN A 185 13.06 -13.26 -5.79
CA ASN A 185 12.68 -13.35 -7.20
C ASN A 185 11.86 -14.63 -7.42
N THR A 186 10.55 -14.49 -7.29
CA THR A 186 9.58 -15.58 -7.21
C THR A 186 9.20 -16.14 -8.58
N ALA A 187 9.21 -15.32 -9.63
CA ALA A 187 9.08 -15.77 -11.01
C ALA A 187 9.78 -14.81 -11.97
N ILE A 188 10.40 -15.34 -13.03
CA ILE A 188 11.09 -14.57 -14.06
C ILE A 188 10.64 -15.10 -15.42
N SER A 189 10.28 -14.21 -16.34
CA SER A 189 9.76 -14.58 -17.66
C SER A 189 10.83 -14.86 -18.72
N GLY A 190 12.11 -14.93 -18.32
CA GLY A 190 13.28 -15.14 -19.18
C GLY A 190 14.46 -15.78 -18.40
N GLU A 191 15.41 -16.39 -19.12
CA GLU A 191 16.63 -16.98 -18.51
C GLU A 191 17.79 -16.00 -18.40
N ALA A 192 17.81 -14.99 -19.27
CA ALA A 192 18.83 -13.98 -19.32
C ALA A 192 18.28 -12.70 -19.96
N PRO A 193 18.87 -11.53 -19.65
CA PRO A 193 18.46 -10.26 -20.23
C PRO A 193 18.34 -10.32 -21.75
N ALA A 194 17.23 -9.79 -22.28
CA ALA A 194 16.95 -9.72 -23.72
C ALA A 194 16.94 -11.05 -24.50
N THR A 195 16.76 -12.20 -23.83
CA THR A 195 16.42 -13.47 -24.52
C THR A 195 14.97 -13.51 -25.05
N GLY A 196 14.18 -12.49 -24.73
CA GLY A 196 12.77 -12.33 -25.11
C GLY A 196 11.87 -13.14 -24.18
N THR A 197 10.74 -12.56 -23.76
CA THR A 197 9.96 -13.18 -22.69
C THR A 197 9.01 -14.27 -23.13
N PHE A 198 8.92 -15.27 -22.26
CA PHE A 198 8.04 -16.42 -22.40
C PHE A 198 6.63 -16.12 -21.87
N SER A 199 6.49 -15.12 -21.00
CA SER A 199 5.21 -14.79 -20.40
C SER A 199 5.07 -13.34 -19.94
N THR A 200 3.81 -12.91 -19.84
CA THR A 200 3.35 -11.77 -19.05
C THR A 200 2.91 -12.26 -17.68
N TYR A 201 3.11 -11.47 -16.62
CA TYR A 201 2.56 -11.75 -15.30
C TYR A 201 1.51 -10.73 -14.82
N GLY A 202 0.58 -11.21 -13.99
CA GLY A 202 -0.27 -10.38 -13.14
C GLY A 202 -0.32 -10.96 -11.74
N VAL A 203 0.00 -10.15 -10.73
CA VAL A 203 -0.03 -10.59 -9.34
C VAL A 203 -1.45 -10.89 -8.92
N GLY A 204 -1.60 -12.04 -8.27
CA GLY A 204 -2.74 -12.34 -7.45
C GLY A 204 -2.50 -11.92 -6.01
N SER A 205 -2.21 -12.90 -5.17
CA SER A 205 -2.20 -12.76 -3.71
C SER A 205 -0.98 -13.44 -3.11
N CYS A 206 -0.72 -13.18 -1.83
CA CYS A 206 0.15 -14.02 -1.02
C CYS A 206 -0.44 -14.26 0.37
N ASP A 207 -0.14 -15.42 0.95
CA ASP A 207 -0.45 -15.70 2.35
C ASP A 207 0.77 -15.52 3.24
N ALA A 208 0.57 -15.19 4.51
CA ALA A 208 1.65 -14.93 5.46
C ALA A 208 2.54 -16.16 5.74
N SER A 209 2.22 -17.35 5.21
CA SER A 209 3.10 -18.53 5.23
C SER A 209 4.08 -18.58 4.04
N GLY A 210 3.87 -17.73 3.02
CA GLY A 210 4.73 -17.57 1.85
C GLY A 210 4.23 -18.28 0.60
N ASN A 211 2.93 -18.58 0.50
CA ASN A 211 2.35 -19.06 -0.75
C ASN A 211 1.98 -17.85 -1.61
N VAL A 212 2.63 -17.71 -2.76
CA VAL A 212 2.44 -16.62 -3.71
C VAL A 212 1.67 -17.11 -4.92
N TYR A 213 0.62 -16.40 -5.30
CA TYR A 213 -0.27 -16.75 -6.39
C TYR A 213 -0.23 -15.67 -7.47
N PHE A 214 -0.08 -16.08 -8.72
CA PHE A 214 -0.07 -15.16 -9.86
C PHE A 214 -0.62 -15.81 -11.11
N ARG A 215 -1.06 -14.96 -12.04
CA ARG A 215 -1.51 -15.32 -13.38
C ARG A 215 -0.34 -15.13 -14.35
N ALA A 216 -0.18 -16.05 -15.31
CA ALA A 216 0.73 -15.85 -16.44
C ALA A 216 0.08 -16.22 -17.78
N ASP A 217 0.41 -15.47 -18.83
CA ASP A 217 -0.03 -15.72 -20.21
C ASP A 217 1.03 -15.30 -21.25
N ASN A 218 0.72 -15.34 -22.54
CA ASN A 218 1.57 -14.84 -23.63
C ASN A 218 1.05 -13.55 -24.29
N PHE A 219 0.19 -12.78 -23.61
CA PHE A 219 -0.37 -11.55 -24.16
C PHE A 219 0.73 -10.53 -24.47
N GLY A 220 0.74 -10.04 -25.71
CA GLY A 220 1.73 -9.07 -26.21
C GLY A 220 3.11 -9.64 -26.54
N ARG A 221 3.39 -10.93 -26.31
CA ARG A 221 4.76 -11.49 -26.40
C ARG A 221 5.14 -11.95 -27.80
N THR A 222 6.33 -11.54 -28.26
CA THR A 222 6.78 -11.80 -29.65
C THR A 222 7.98 -12.76 -29.78
N GLY A 223 8.49 -13.29 -28.65
CA GLY A 223 9.64 -14.21 -28.57
C GLY A 223 9.37 -15.68 -28.95
N ASP A 224 10.10 -16.60 -28.30
CA ASP A 224 10.08 -18.04 -28.62
C ASP A 224 8.74 -18.72 -28.26
N ILE A 225 7.86 -18.85 -29.26
CA ILE A 225 6.55 -19.51 -29.17
C ILE A 225 6.60 -20.97 -28.67
N THR A 226 7.77 -21.62 -28.66
CA THR A 226 7.91 -22.98 -28.12
C THR A 226 7.98 -22.97 -26.59
N ARG A 227 8.54 -21.92 -26.00
CA ARG A 227 8.63 -21.66 -24.56
C ARG A 227 7.49 -20.79 -24.02
N GLN A 228 6.83 -19.99 -24.87
CA GLN A 228 5.72 -19.13 -24.43
C GLN A 228 4.53 -19.89 -23.82
N ILE A 229 3.98 -19.36 -22.72
CA ILE A 229 2.78 -19.89 -22.06
C ILE A 229 1.55 -19.58 -22.93
N GLY A 230 1.17 -20.50 -23.82
CA GLY A 230 0.15 -20.27 -24.86
C GLY A 230 -1.30 -20.20 -24.39
N SER A 231 -1.56 -19.96 -23.10
CA SER A 231 -2.88 -19.82 -22.48
C SER A 231 -2.71 -19.13 -21.11
N GLN A 232 -3.80 -18.86 -20.39
CA GLN A 232 -3.79 -18.08 -19.15
C GLN A 232 -3.79 -19.04 -17.95
N TRP A 233 -2.65 -19.20 -17.29
CA TRP A 233 -2.49 -20.17 -16.20
C TRP A 233 -2.31 -19.46 -14.86
N VAL A 234 -2.86 -20.06 -13.80
CA VAL A 234 -2.64 -19.65 -12.41
C VAL A 234 -1.57 -20.53 -11.79
N TYR A 235 -0.55 -19.90 -11.23
CA TYR A 235 0.59 -20.52 -10.57
C TYR A 235 0.54 -20.25 -9.06
N ARG A 236 1.05 -21.21 -8.28
CA ARG A 236 1.43 -21.04 -6.88
C ARG A 236 2.93 -21.29 -6.72
N VAL A 237 3.61 -20.48 -5.92
CA VAL A 237 5.01 -20.69 -5.51
C VAL A 237 5.07 -20.57 -3.98
N ASP A 238 5.61 -21.59 -3.31
CA ASP A 238 6.03 -21.48 -1.91
C ASP A 238 7.39 -20.77 -1.90
N MET A 239 7.42 -19.48 -1.55
CA MET A 239 8.65 -18.70 -1.48
C MET A 239 9.52 -19.08 -0.27
N ALA A 240 8.95 -19.68 0.77
CA ALA A 240 9.69 -20.10 1.96
C ALA A 240 10.65 -21.26 1.68
N ASN A 241 10.35 -22.10 0.68
CA ASN A 241 11.23 -23.18 0.23
C ASN A 241 11.93 -22.85 -1.10
N ARG A 242 12.01 -21.57 -1.47
CA ARG A 242 12.61 -21.17 -2.74
C ARG A 242 14.13 -21.34 -2.71
N ASN A 243 14.67 -22.23 -3.54
CA ASN A 243 16.11 -22.38 -3.69
C ASN A 243 16.75 -21.11 -4.32
N CYS A 244 17.32 -20.27 -3.48
CA CYS A 244 17.99 -19.02 -3.85
C CYS A 244 19.25 -19.20 -4.74
N ALA A 245 19.74 -20.43 -4.95
CA ALA A 245 20.89 -20.69 -5.82
C ALA A 245 20.52 -20.96 -7.30
N THR A 246 19.25 -20.77 -7.69
CA THR A 246 18.77 -20.99 -9.07
C THR A 246 17.84 -19.87 -9.51
N LEU A 247 17.70 -19.60 -10.82
CA LEU A 247 16.66 -18.70 -11.36
C LEU A 247 15.29 -19.39 -11.40
N ASN A 248 14.18 -18.66 -11.16
CA ASN A 248 12.82 -19.23 -11.26
C ASN A 248 12.13 -18.90 -12.59
N VAL A 249 12.56 -19.55 -13.66
CA VAL A 249 12.09 -19.21 -15.01
C VAL A 249 10.79 -19.94 -15.34
N ILE A 250 9.70 -19.18 -15.49
CA ILE A 250 8.38 -19.73 -15.84
C ILE A 250 8.22 -19.75 -17.34
N ASP A 251 8.18 -20.96 -17.89
CA ASP A 251 7.91 -21.19 -19.31
C ASP A 251 7.10 -22.48 -19.51
N LYS A 252 6.64 -22.68 -20.74
CA LYS A 252 5.83 -23.83 -21.15
C LYS A 252 6.57 -25.17 -21.10
N THR A 253 7.90 -25.17 -21.14
CA THR A 253 8.72 -26.39 -21.07
C THR A 253 8.90 -26.89 -19.64
N ASN A 254 9.05 -25.97 -18.68
CA ASN A 254 9.19 -26.25 -17.25
C ASN A 254 7.82 -26.46 -16.58
N ALA A 255 6.77 -25.74 -17.01
CA ALA A 255 5.44 -25.82 -16.41
C ALA A 255 4.62 -27.09 -16.80
N ILE A 256 5.21 -28.03 -17.54
CA ILE A 256 4.54 -29.28 -17.97
C ILE A 256 5.18 -30.54 -17.33
N THR A 257 6.42 -30.49 -16.85
CA THR A 257 7.20 -31.69 -16.50
C THR A 257 7.06 -32.16 -15.04
N SER A 258 6.48 -31.36 -14.15
CA SER A 258 6.27 -31.68 -12.72
C SER A 258 4.86 -32.24 -12.39
N TRP A 259 4.04 -32.59 -13.38
CA TRP A 259 2.70 -33.12 -13.12
C TRP A 259 2.76 -34.43 -12.31
N PHE A 260 2.00 -34.48 -11.21
CA PHE A 260 1.86 -35.60 -10.26
C PHE A 260 1.63 -36.98 -10.91
N ALA A 261 2.72 -37.64 -11.33
CA ALA A 261 2.71 -38.99 -11.87
C ALA A 261 3.02 -40.05 -10.80
N GLY A 262 2.30 -39.99 -9.68
CA GLY A 262 2.18 -41.11 -8.74
C GLY A 262 3.48 -41.61 -8.09
N ASP A 263 4.33 -40.71 -7.59
CA ASP A 263 5.28 -41.08 -6.55
C ASP A 263 4.51 -41.35 -5.24
N GLY A 264 4.82 -42.46 -4.59
CA GLY A 264 4.09 -43.00 -3.45
C GLY A 264 4.72 -42.66 -2.11
N ASP A 265 5.36 -41.50 -1.98
CA ASP A 265 5.95 -41.03 -0.73
C ASP A 265 4.90 -40.33 0.16
N PRO A 266 4.52 -40.90 1.31
CA PRO A 266 3.55 -40.29 2.22
C PRO A 266 4.08 -39.07 2.99
N ASP A 267 5.40 -38.81 2.98
CA ASP A 267 6.03 -37.67 3.66
C ASP A 267 6.47 -36.57 2.67
N GLY A 268 5.77 -36.45 1.53
CA GLY A 268 6.20 -35.71 0.33
C GLY A 268 6.59 -34.23 0.49
N TRP A 269 7.90 -33.97 0.54
CA TRP A 269 8.53 -32.68 0.27
C TRP A 269 9.60 -32.86 -0.82
N HIS A 270 9.35 -32.37 -2.04
CA HIS A 270 10.36 -32.35 -3.09
C HIS A 270 11.24 -31.10 -2.96
N ASP A 271 12.51 -31.31 -2.60
CA ASP A 271 13.51 -30.27 -2.29
C ASP A 271 14.26 -29.76 -3.55
N GLU A 272 13.72 -30.02 -4.74
CA GLU A 272 14.20 -29.48 -6.02
C GLU A 272 13.01 -29.03 -6.86
N ALA A 273 12.97 -27.72 -7.14
CA ALA A 273 11.95 -27.02 -7.92
C ALA A 273 10.50 -27.15 -7.41
N VAL A 274 10.07 -26.09 -6.73
CA VAL A 274 8.73 -25.45 -6.83
C VAL A 274 7.60 -26.36 -7.31
N THR A 275 6.59 -26.56 -6.45
CA THR A 275 5.29 -27.12 -6.87
C THR A 275 4.54 -26.17 -7.80
N PHE A 276 5.00 -26.06 -9.04
CA PHE A 276 4.24 -25.59 -10.18
C PHE A 276 3.16 -26.63 -10.52
N ALA A 277 2.17 -26.75 -9.63
CA ALA A 277 0.85 -27.06 -10.10
C ALA A 277 0.35 -25.80 -10.82
N PRO A 278 0.16 -25.80 -12.15
CA PRO A 278 -0.95 -25.02 -12.69
C PRO A 278 -2.16 -25.52 -11.91
N VAL A 279 -2.76 -24.69 -11.05
CA VAL A 279 -3.90 -25.17 -10.25
C VAL A 279 -5.05 -25.57 -11.18
N PHE A 280 -5.19 -24.82 -12.28
CA PHE A 280 -6.14 -25.04 -13.36
C PHE A 280 -5.41 -25.49 -14.64
N PRO A 281 -5.02 -26.76 -14.76
CA PRO A 281 -4.60 -27.32 -16.03
C PRO A 281 -5.83 -27.61 -16.91
N PRO A 282 -5.66 -27.73 -18.24
CA PRO A 282 -6.76 -28.08 -19.13
C PRO A 282 -7.38 -29.44 -18.75
N ILE A 283 -8.67 -29.42 -18.40
CA ILE A 283 -9.41 -30.56 -17.86
C ILE A 283 -9.28 -31.78 -18.78
N ALA A 284 -8.69 -32.86 -18.25
CA ALA A 284 -8.35 -34.06 -19.02
C ALA A 284 -9.60 -34.84 -19.49
N GLY A 285 -10.12 -34.50 -20.67
CA GLY A 285 -11.27 -35.16 -21.30
C GLY A 285 -12.06 -34.26 -22.22
N ASN A 286 -11.99 -32.95 -22.02
CA ASN A 286 -12.46 -31.93 -22.94
C ASN A 286 -11.40 -30.83 -22.93
N PRO A 287 -10.56 -30.67 -23.98
CA PRO A 287 -9.64 -29.55 -23.99
C PRO A 287 -10.49 -28.29 -23.86
N PRO A 288 -10.28 -27.45 -22.83
CA PRO A 288 -10.92 -26.16 -22.81
C PRO A 288 -10.53 -25.50 -24.12
N SER A 289 -11.52 -25.05 -24.89
CA SER A 289 -11.26 -24.20 -26.06
C SER A 289 -10.46 -23.03 -25.52
N GLY A 290 -9.17 -22.92 -25.90
CA GLY A 290 -8.09 -22.23 -25.15
C GLY A 290 -8.22 -20.72 -25.02
N ASN A 291 -9.36 -20.30 -24.46
CA ASN A 291 -9.96 -18.98 -24.45
C ASN A 291 -10.46 -18.62 -23.05
N ASP A 292 -10.55 -19.60 -22.12
CA ASP A 292 -10.97 -19.35 -20.75
C ASP A 292 -9.99 -18.37 -20.11
N THR A 293 -10.49 -17.17 -19.87
CA THR A 293 -9.70 -16.01 -19.53
C THR A 293 -9.79 -15.84 -18.02
N HIS A 294 -8.79 -16.35 -17.30
CA HIS A 294 -8.72 -16.26 -15.85
C HIS A 294 -8.32 -14.85 -15.41
N LEU A 295 -8.91 -14.39 -14.31
CA LEU A 295 -8.49 -13.19 -13.62
C LEU A 295 -7.31 -13.46 -12.69
N VAL A 296 -6.65 -12.40 -12.24
CA VAL A 296 -5.63 -12.49 -11.18
C VAL A 296 -6.21 -13.16 -9.92
N PRO A 297 -5.53 -14.16 -9.33
CA PRO A 297 -6.09 -15.02 -8.30
C PRO A 297 -6.00 -14.43 -6.88
N ASN A 298 -7.03 -14.65 -6.07
CA ASN A 298 -6.94 -14.47 -4.61
C ASN A 298 -6.68 -15.83 -3.92
N CYS A 299 -6.45 -15.83 -2.61
CA CYS A 299 -6.17 -17.05 -1.87
C CYS A 299 -6.88 -17.08 -0.51
N VAL A 300 -7.19 -18.28 -0.03
CA VAL A 300 -7.43 -18.53 1.39
C VAL A 300 -6.07 -18.90 2.01
N PRO A 301 -5.55 -18.10 2.95
CA PRO A 301 -4.29 -18.39 3.63
C PRO A 301 -4.25 -19.77 4.28
N ALA A 302 -3.09 -20.43 4.20
CA ALA A 302 -2.86 -21.72 4.85
C ALA A 302 -3.12 -21.70 6.37
N SER A 303 -3.03 -20.53 7.02
CA SER A 303 -3.34 -20.31 8.42
C SER A 303 -4.83 -20.49 8.77
N PHE A 304 -5.75 -20.29 7.82
CA PHE A 304 -7.20 -20.46 7.98
C PHE A 304 -7.69 -21.78 7.38
N ALA A 305 -7.23 -22.10 6.17
CA ALA A 305 -7.61 -23.31 5.44
C ALA A 305 -6.90 -24.59 5.95
N GLY A 306 -5.78 -24.46 6.67
CA GLY A 306 -4.88 -25.57 7.02
C GLY A 306 -4.03 -26.08 5.84
N VAL A 307 -4.41 -25.71 4.61
CA VAL A 307 -3.64 -25.88 3.38
C VAL A 307 -3.74 -24.60 2.53
N PRO A 308 -2.68 -24.21 1.80
CA PRO A 308 -2.75 -23.07 0.88
C PRO A 308 -3.72 -23.35 -0.27
N SER A 309 -4.76 -22.52 -0.41
CA SER A 309 -5.83 -22.67 -1.40
C SER A 309 -6.00 -21.41 -2.24
N VAL A 310 -6.04 -21.56 -3.57
CA VAL A 310 -6.34 -20.46 -4.50
C VAL A 310 -7.84 -20.37 -4.78
N PHE A 311 -8.29 -19.17 -5.15
CA PHE A 311 -9.53 -19.00 -5.93
C PHE A 311 -9.48 -17.80 -6.88
N THR A 312 -10.26 -17.86 -7.94
CA THR A 312 -10.38 -16.78 -8.94
C THR A 312 -11.72 -16.90 -9.68
N SER A 313 -11.98 -15.98 -10.61
CA SER A 313 -13.06 -16.09 -11.60
C SER A 313 -12.49 -16.11 -13.02
N ASN A 314 -13.33 -16.47 -14.00
CA ASN A 314 -12.98 -16.47 -15.42
C ASN A 314 -14.04 -15.75 -16.29
N PHE A 315 -13.65 -15.37 -17.51
CA PHE A 315 -14.57 -14.94 -18.56
C PHE A 315 -14.84 -16.08 -19.58
N ALA A 316 -15.24 -17.27 -19.13
CA ALA A 316 -15.53 -18.40 -20.02
C ALA A 316 -16.63 -18.03 -21.05
N GLY A 317 -16.28 -18.10 -22.34
CA GLY A 317 -17.03 -17.44 -23.45
C GLY A 317 -18.43 -17.96 -23.79
N THR A 318 -19.02 -18.82 -22.94
CA THR A 318 -20.42 -19.30 -23.05
C THR A 318 -21.14 -19.42 -21.71
N THR A 319 -20.40 -19.45 -20.60
CA THR A 319 -20.87 -19.50 -19.22
C THR A 319 -20.19 -18.34 -18.47
N PRO A 320 -20.74 -17.12 -18.55
CA PRO A 320 -20.07 -15.95 -17.97
C PRO A 320 -19.80 -16.09 -16.46
N GLY A 321 -18.60 -15.68 -16.06
CA GLY A 321 -18.15 -15.52 -14.67
C GLY A 321 -18.11 -16.78 -13.81
N GLU A 322 -17.52 -17.88 -14.29
CA GLU A 322 -17.33 -19.09 -13.47
C GLU A 322 -16.34 -18.83 -12.33
N PHE A 323 -16.55 -19.50 -11.18
CA PHE A 323 -15.65 -19.44 -10.04
C PHE A 323 -14.77 -20.70 -10.00
N VAL A 324 -13.48 -20.51 -9.75
CA VAL A 324 -12.43 -21.51 -9.95
C VAL A 324 -11.56 -21.60 -8.70
N TYR A 325 -11.44 -22.77 -8.07
CA TYR A 325 -10.80 -22.94 -6.74
C TYR A 325 -10.17 -24.33 -6.55
N ASP A 326 -9.39 -24.50 -5.48
CA ASP A 326 -8.70 -25.75 -5.08
C ASP A 326 -9.64 -26.80 -4.43
N GLY A 327 -10.67 -27.29 -5.14
CA GLY A 327 -11.67 -28.19 -4.56
C GLY A 327 -11.15 -29.52 -3.98
N SER A 328 -9.90 -29.91 -4.27
CA SER A 328 -9.11 -30.78 -3.40
C SER A 328 -7.61 -30.50 -3.60
N ALA A 329 -6.77 -30.88 -2.65
CA ALA A 329 -5.33 -30.58 -2.70
C ALA A 329 -4.67 -31.02 -4.03
N GLY A 330 -4.28 -30.04 -4.85
CA GLY A 330 -3.65 -30.26 -6.16
C GLY A 330 -4.62 -30.55 -7.32
N ALA A 331 -5.93 -30.31 -7.14
CA ALA A 331 -6.91 -30.46 -8.21
C ALA A 331 -7.97 -29.35 -8.20
N ALA A 332 -7.95 -28.54 -9.27
CA ALA A 332 -9.00 -27.64 -9.69
C ALA A 332 -10.42 -28.21 -9.49
N SER A 333 -11.29 -27.38 -8.95
CA SER A 333 -12.73 -27.48 -9.15
C SER A 333 -13.28 -26.17 -9.73
N VAL A 334 -14.23 -26.31 -10.64
CA VAL A 334 -14.98 -25.19 -11.21
C VAL A 334 -16.40 -25.28 -10.69
N ALA A 335 -16.87 -24.23 -10.02
CA ALA A 335 -18.27 -24.08 -9.71
C ALA A 335 -18.90 -23.09 -10.70
N ALA A 336 -19.86 -23.59 -11.48
CA ALA A 336 -20.61 -22.74 -12.40
C ALA A 336 -21.29 -21.61 -11.61
N GLN A 337 -21.22 -20.38 -12.13
CA GLN A 337 -21.56 -19.15 -11.42
C GLN A 337 -22.89 -19.22 -10.65
N GLY A 338 -23.98 -19.64 -11.30
CA GLY A 338 -25.31 -19.77 -10.68
C GLY A 338 -25.44 -20.82 -9.57
N THR A 339 -24.39 -21.61 -9.32
CA THR A 339 -24.25 -22.56 -8.20
C THR A 339 -23.55 -21.91 -7.00
N VAL A 340 -22.60 -21.01 -7.26
CA VAL A 340 -21.89 -20.24 -6.23
C VAL A 340 -22.75 -19.09 -5.75
N VAL A 341 -23.28 -18.32 -6.70
CA VAL A 341 -24.19 -17.22 -6.44
C VAL A 341 -25.46 -17.33 -7.28
N PRO A 342 -26.61 -17.63 -6.65
CA PRO A 342 -27.91 -17.54 -7.31
C PRO A 342 -28.22 -16.10 -7.77
N GLY A 343 -28.27 -15.89 -9.09
CA GLY A 343 -28.75 -14.65 -9.70
C GLY A 343 -27.68 -13.62 -10.10
N ILE A 344 -26.39 -13.99 -10.09
CA ILE A 344 -25.39 -13.33 -10.94
C ILE A 344 -25.47 -13.91 -12.35
N PHE A 345 -25.19 -13.08 -13.34
CA PHE A 345 -24.96 -13.49 -14.74
C PHE A 345 -23.57 -13.13 -15.28
N ASP A 346 -22.84 -12.22 -14.65
CA ASP A 346 -21.50 -11.80 -15.05
C ASP A 346 -20.83 -11.02 -13.88
N THR A 347 -19.50 -10.93 -13.88
CA THR A 347 -18.71 -10.32 -12.79
C THR A 347 -17.70 -9.30 -13.33
N ARG A 348 -17.30 -8.34 -12.50
CA ARG A 348 -16.22 -7.38 -12.79
C ARG A 348 -15.13 -7.50 -11.72
N GLY A 349 -13.87 -7.34 -12.13
CA GLY A 349 -12.71 -7.45 -11.25
C GLY A 349 -12.43 -8.87 -10.76
N SER A 350 -11.26 -9.05 -10.15
CA SER A 350 -10.87 -10.25 -9.41
C SER A 350 -11.64 -10.36 -8.09
N CYS A 351 -11.69 -11.56 -7.53
CA CYS A 351 -12.42 -11.81 -6.27
C CYS A 351 -11.65 -11.25 -5.05
N GLU A 352 -12.40 -10.77 -4.06
CA GLU A 352 -11.90 -10.44 -2.74
C GLU A 352 -11.81 -11.68 -1.84
N TRP A 353 -10.94 -11.59 -0.83
CA TRP A 353 -10.94 -12.44 0.36
C TRP A 353 -10.90 -11.59 1.64
N THR A 354 -11.59 -12.03 2.69
CA THR A 354 -11.38 -11.55 4.08
C THR A 354 -11.36 -12.73 5.06
N ARG A 355 -10.58 -12.57 6.13
CA ARG A 355 -10.50 -13.51 7.28
C ARG A 355 -11.80 -13.63 8.07
N HIS A 356 -12.75 -12.71 7.89
CA HIS A 356 -14.00 -12.69 8.65
C HIS A 356 -15.04 -13.64 8.02
N ASP A 357 -15.54 -14.62 8.78
CA ASP A 357 -16.77 -15.35 8.43
C ASP A 357 -17.98 -14.44 8.72
N MET A 358 -18.51 -13.82 7.67
CA MET A 358 -19.61 -12.86 7.73
C MET A 358 -20.99 -13.52 7.84
N PHE A 359 -21.06 -14.85 7.69
CA PHE A 359 -22.29 -15.65 7.71
C PHE A 359 -22.41 -16.53 8.96
N SER A 360 -21.32 -16.73 9.71
CA SER A 360 -21.24 -17.54 10.94
C SER A 360 -21.67 -18.99 10.73
N SER A 361 -21.26 -19.58 9.61
CA SER A 361 -21.79 -20.84 9.11
C SER A 361 -20.99 -22.06 9.55
N ALA A 362 -21.60 -23.24 9.48
CA ALA A 362 -20.94 -24.49 9.81
C ALA A 362 -20.06 -24.98 8.65
N GLY A 363 -18.87 -24.39 8.50
CA GLY A 363 -17.83 -24.84 7.56
C GLY A 363 -17.08 -23.73 6.84
N SER A 364 -17.62 -22.51 6.83
CA SER A 364 -16.88 -21.35 6.31
C SER A 364 -15.73 -20.97 7.24
N VAL A 365 -14.60 -20.55 6.66
CA VAL A 365 -13.40 -20.05 7.37
C VAL A 365 -13.06 -18.61 7.02
N ALA A 366 -13.79 -18.02 6.06
CA ALA A 366 -13.50 -16.73 5.44
C ALA A 366 -14.69 -16.28 4.57
N THR A 367 -14.70 -15.02 4.11
CA THR A 367 -15.68 -14.53 3.13
C THR A 367 -15.00 -14.10 1.83
N GLY A 368 -15.61 -14.45 0.70
CA GLY A 368 -15.23 -13.96 -0.63
C GLY A 368 -16.20 -12.90 -1.16
N GLY A 369 -15.73 -12.00 -2.02
CA GLY A 369 -16.54 -10.94 -2.63
C GLY A 369 -16.21 -10.66 -4.09
N ILE A 370 -17.16 -10.14 -4.88
CA ILE A 370 -16.90 -9.65 -6.25
C ILE A 370 -17.97 -8.66 -6.73
N ILE A 371 -17.59 -7.70 -7.60
CA ILE A 371 -18.54 -6.84 -8.30
C ILE A 371 -19.34 -7.68 -9.31
N SER A 372 -20.66 -7.46 -9.39
CA SER A 372 -21.57 -8.40 -10.07
C SER A 372 -22.71 -7.74 -10.85
N LYS A 373 -23.13 -8.42 -11.93
CA LYS A 373 -24.24 -8.03 -12.81
C LYS A 373 -25.42 -8.99 -12.67
N VAL A 374 -26.64 -8.45 -12.74
CA VAL A 374 -27.90 -9.17 -12.49
C VAL A 374 -28.48 -9.75 -13.77
N ASN A 375 -28.08 -9.24 -14.93
CA ASN A 375 -28.36 -9.78 -16.24
C ASN A 375 -27.08 -9.70 -17.09
N ALA A 376 -26.89 -10.66 -18.02
CA ALA A 376 -25.72 -10.67 -18.92
C ALA A 376 -25.64 -9.44 -19.85
N ASN A 377 -26.75 -8.70 -20.01
CA ASN A 377 -26.83 -7.48 -20.81
C ASN A 377 -26.87 -6.19 -19.95
N ASP A 378 -26.72 -6.28 -18.62
CA ASP A 378 -26.58 -5.08 -17.80
C ASP A 378 -25.24 -4.42 -18.13
N ALA A 379 -25.25 -3.21 -18.67
CA ALA A 379 -24.01 -2.43 -18.87
C ALA A 379 -23.27 -2.17 -17.54
N SER A 380 -24.05 -2.08 -16.45
CA SER A 380 -23.63 -1.51 -15.17
C SER A 380 -23.76 -2.51 -14.04
N ALA A 381 -22.68 -2.74 -13.29
CA ALA A 381 -22.73 -3.61 -12.11
C ALA A 381 -23.31 -2.83 -10.92
N THR A 382 -24.53 -3.19 -10.50
CA THR A 382 -25.25 -2.47 -9.42
C THR A 382 -25.26 -3.24 -8.10
N ARG A 383 -24.48 -4.32 -8.01
CA ARG A 383 -24.41 -5.16 -6.83
C ARG A 383 -23.00 -5.70 -6.59
N ILE A 384 -22.68 -5.93 -5.32
CA ILE A 384 -21.57 -6.77 -4.90
C ILE A 384 -22.16 -8.08 -4.41
N ALA A 385 -21.57 -9.19 -4.84
CA ALA A 385 -21.89 -10.51 -4.33
C ALA A 385 -20.87 -10.92 -3.28
N ILE A 386 -21.34 -11.52 -2.19
CA ILE A 386 -20.49 -12.01 -1.10
C ILE A 386 -20.94 -13.41 -0.67
N TRP A 387 -20.00 -14.29 -0.40
CA TRP A 387 -20.27 -15.69 -0.04
C TRP A 387 -19.24 -16.23 0.96
N GLY A 388 -19.68 -17.12 1.86
CA GLY A 388 -18.77 -17.84 2.74
C GLY A 388 -17.86 -18.76 1.94
N VAL A 389 -16.58 -18.78 2.25
CA VAL A 389 -15.56 -19.67 1.65
C VAL A 389 -15.13 -20.70 2.69
N ASP A 390 -14.99 -21.96 2.29
CA ASP A 390 -14.57 -23.05 3.18
C ASP A 390 -13.04 -23.26 3.19
N ALA A 391 -12.58 -24.23 3.97
CA ALA A 391 -11.16 -24.55 4.13
C ALA A 391 -10.47 -25.14 2.87
N VAL A 392 -11.18 -25.36 1.76
CA VAL A 392 -10.59 -25.73 0.46
C VAL A 392 -10.88 -24.67 -0.62
N GLY A 393 -11.20 -23.45 -0.21
CA GLY A 393 -11.53 -22.36 -1.13
C GLY A 393 -12.87 -22.54 -1.85
N ALA A 394 -13.64 -23.59 -1.51
CA ALA A 394 -14.94 -23.81 -2.13
C ALA A 394 -15.96 -22.81 -1.56
N PRO A 395 -16.86 -22.29 -2.40
CA PRO A 395 -17.99 -21.54 -1.90
C PRO A 395 -18.90 -22.42 -1.06
N SER A 396 -19.28 -21.91 0.10
CA SER A 396 -20.20 -22.55 1.03
C SER A 396 -21.59 -22.70 0.39
N ALA A 397 -22.36 -23.69 0.84
CA ALA A 397 -23.53 -24.15 0.10
C ALA A 397 -24.59 -23.03 -0.12
N PRO A 398 -25.08 -22.83 -1.36
CA PRO A 398 -25.96 -21.72 -1.69
C PRO A 398 -27.28 -21.77 -0.90
N GLY A 399 -27.54 -20.73 -0.11
CA GLY A 399 -28.82 -20.50 0.56
C GLY A 399 -28.72 -19.96 1.98
N ALA A 400 -27.63 -20.25 2.69
CA ALA A 400 -27.34 -19.65 4.01
C ALA A 400 -26.20 -18.63 3.90
N ASP A 401 -25.12 -19.00 3.21
CA ASP A 401 -23.82 -18.34 3.37
C ASP A 401 -23.52 -17.40 2.20
N PHE A 402 -24.52 -16.59 1.85
CA PHE A 402 -24.50 -15.78 0.64
C PHE A 402 -25.37 -14.52 0.78
N SER A 403 -24.91 -13.40 0.21
CA SER A 403 -25.71 -12.19 0.07
C SER A 403 -25.39 -11.37 -1.19
N MET A 404 -26.37 -10.59 -1.65
CA MET A 404 -26.17 -9.51 -2.61
C MET A 404 -26.31 -8.17 -1.92
N LEU A 405 -25.24 -7.39 -1.91
CA LEU A 405 -25.26 -5.98 -1.48
C LEU A 405 -25.73 -5.14 -2.65
N ASN A 406 -26.88 -4.48 -2.51
CA ASN A 406 -27.49 -3.71 -3.59
C ASN A 406 -27.10 -2.24 -3.45
N LEU A 407 -26.60 -1.63 -4.52
CA LEU A 407 -26.36 -0.19 -4.54
C LEU A 407 -27.73 0.55 -4.53
N PRO A 408 -28.06 1.35 -3.50
CA PRO A 408 -29.37 2.00 -3.39
C PRO A 408 -29.51 3.14 -4.39
N LEU A 409 -30.73 3.67 -4.54
CA LEU A 409 -30.98 4.84 -5.41
C LEU A 409 -30.36 6.13 -4.87
N THR A 410 -30.07 6.18 -3.57
CA THR A 410 -29.41 7.33 -2.95
C THR A 410 -28.44 6.82 -1.88
N VAL A 411 -27.21 7.35 -1.90
CA VAL A 411 -26.23 7.20 -0.80
C VAL A 411 -25.85 8.60 -0.35
N SER A 412 -25.86 8.85 0.95
CA SER A 412 -25.50 10.14 1.55
C SER A 412 -24.24 10.00 2.40
N ASP A 413 -23.41 11.04 2.40
CA ASP A 413 -22.41 11.24 3.44
C ASP A 413 -23.09 11.87 4.67
N PRO A 414 -23.23 11.19 5.83
CA PRO A 414 -23.96 11.76 6.96
C PRO A 414 -23.11 12.74 7.80
N CYS A 415 -21.78 12.79 7.60
CA CYS A 415 -20.87 13.55 8.46
C CYS A 415 -20.32 14.83 7.84
N ASP A 416 -20.14 14.85 6.52
CA ASP A 416 -19.65 16.04 5.82
C ASP A 416 -20.78 16.75 5.07
N VAL A 417 -20.86 18.06 5.27
CA VAL A 417 -21.79 18.95 4.56
C VAL A 417 -21.06 19.44 3.32
N ASP A 418 -21.64 19.23 2.14
CA ASP A 418 -21.15 19.84 0.91
C ASP A 418 -21.39 21.36 0.99
N PRO A 419 -20.32 22.18 0.95
CA PRO A 419 -20.43 23.62 1.11
C PRO A 419 -21.21 24.27 -0.05
N THR A 420 -21.18 23.67 -1.24
CA THR A 420 -21.87 24.19 -2.44
C THR A 420 -23.37 23.89 -2.42
N LEU A 421 -23.76 22.71 -1.92
CA LEU A 421 -25.16 22.27 -1.86
C LEU A 421 -25.89 22.73 -0.59
N GLY A 422 -25.16 23.21 0.42
CA GLY A 422 -25.73 23.65 1.70
C GLY A 422 -26.35 22.51 2.51
N GLY A 423 -25.88 21.28 2.29
CA GLY A 423 -26.38 20.05 2.89
C GLY A 423 -25.43 18.89 2.61
N ASN A 424 -25.68 17.74 3.25
CA ASN A 424 -24.89 16.53 3.08
C ASN A 424 -24.74 16.13 1.60
N PHE A 425 -23.53 15.74 1.18
CA PHE A 425 -23.30 15.23 -0.17
C PHE A 425 -24.15 13.96 -0.43
N GLN A 426 -24.76 13.85 -1.61
CA GLN A 426 -25.64 12.75 -1.98
C GLN A 426 -25.44 12.27 -3.42
N LEU A 427 -25.03 11.01 -3.57
CA LEU A 427 -25.19 10.30 -4.84
C LEU A 427 -26.69 10.03 -5.04
N ASN A 428 -27.31 10.61 -6.07
CA ASN A 428 -28.76 10.44 -6.32
C ASN A 428 -29.09 9.96 -7.75
N ARG A 429 -29.52 8.70 -7.87
CA ARG A 429 -29.84 8.04 -9.14
C ARG A 429 -31.18 8.46 -9.73
N ALA A 430 -32.06 9.08 -8.94
CA ALA A 430 -33.40 9.48 -9.38
C ALA A 430 -33.47 10.91 -9.95
N GLY A 431 -32.38 11.68 -9.86
CA GLY A 431 -32.36 13.12 -10.16
C GLY A 431 -32.13 13.49 -11.63
N VAL A 432 -31.38 12.69 -12.39
CA VAL A 432 -30.98 13.01 -13.77
C VAL A 432 -32.11 12.68 -14.77
N GLY A 433 -33.22 13.41 -14.65
CA GLY A 433 -34.30 13.44 -15.64
C GLY A 433 -34.05 14.43 -16.80
N GLY A 434 -32.84 14.98 -16.88
CA GLY A 434 -32.38 15.80 -18.00
C GLY A 434 -31.93 14.92 -19.18
N ALA A 435 -31.99 15.48 -20.39
CA ALA A 435 -31.55 14.78 -21.60
C ALA A 435 -30.09 14.31 -21.48
N ASP A 436 -29.76 13.22 -22.20
CA ASP A 436 -28.37 12.83 -22.43
C ASP A 436 -27.51 14.04 -22.80
N TYR A 437 -26.30 14.10 -22.23
CA TYR A 437 -25.37 15.19 -22.51
C TYR A 437 -24.88 15.19 -23.98
N ASP A 438 -25.07 14.08 -24.70
CA ASP A 438 -24.87 13.98 -26.16
C ASP A 438 -26.05 14.54 -27.01
N GLY A 439 -27.14 14.94 -26.36
CA GLY A 439 -28.33 15.51 -27.00
C GLY A 439 -29.22 14.51 -27.73
N THR A 440 -28.96 13.19 -27.62
CA THR A 440 -29.80 12.16 -28.25
C THR A 440 -31.08 11.92 -27.43
N PRO A 441 -32.28 11.97 -28.04
CA PRO A 441 -33.54 11.77 -27.31
C PRO A 441 -33.89 10.29 -27.05
N ASP A 442 -32.90 9.39 -26.93
CA ASP A 442 -33.15 7.94 -27.09
C ASP A 442 -33.96 7.31 -25.94
N GLY A 443 -34.00 7.98 -24.79
CA GLY A 443 -34.85 7.63 -23.64
C GLY A 443 -34.35 6.43 -22.85
N THR A 444 -33.15 5.93 -23.12
CA THR A 444 -32.48 4.94 -22.28
C THR A 444 -31.87 5.62 -21.06
N LEU A 445 -32.66 5.73 -19.99
CA LEU A 445 -32.18 6.19 -18.69
C LEU A 445 -31.16 5.18 -18.14
N PHE A 446 -29.88 5.41 -18.43
CA PHE A 446 -28.77 4.67 -17.82
C PHE A 446 -28.84 4.81 -16.28
N PRO A 447 -28.41 3.79 -15.52
CA PRO A 447 -28.23 3.95 -14.09
C PRO A 447 -27.14 5.00 -13.85
N ALA A 448 -27.52 6.16 -13.29
CA ALA A 448 -26.62 7.31 -13.12
C ALA A 448 -25.37 7.05 -12.25
N PHE A 449 -25.31 5.89 -11.58
CA PHE A 449 -24.08 5.37 -10.98
C PHE A 449 -24.12 3.85 -10.80
N PHE A 450 -22.93 3.25 -10.77
CA PHE A 450 -22.71 1.80 -10.66
C PHE A 450 -21.34 1.49 -10.06
N TYR A 451 -21.21 0.29 -9.46
CA TYR A 451 -19.91 -0.21 -9.01
C TYR A 451 -19.04 -0.45 -10.22
N ASP A 452 -17.89 0.21 -10.26
CA ASP A 452 -16.87 -0.01 -11.28
C ASP A 452 -15.52 0.49 -10.82
N ASN A 453 -14.50 0.11 -11.59
CA ASN A 453 -13.12 0.52 -11.36
C ASN A 453 -12.39 0.46 -12.71
N TYR A 454 -11.06 0.28 -12.76
CA TYR A 454 -10.37 0.14 -14.06
C TYR A 454 -10.92 -1.03 -14.88
N HIS A 455 -11.51 -0.75 -16.06
CA HIS A 455 -11.94 -1.80 -17.00
C HIS A 455 -10.76 -2.43 -17.75
N GLY A 456 -9.61 -1.77 -17.77
CA GLY A 456 -8.39 -2.20 -18.45
C GLY A 456 -7.55 -3.22 -17.65
N ALA A 457 -6.36 -2.80 -17.21
CA ALA A 457 -5.35 -3.73 -16.72
C ALA A 457 -5.72 -4.51 -15.44
N ALA A 458 -6.67 -4.05 -14.61
CA ALA A 458 -7.05 -4.70 -13.35
C ALA A 458 -7.39 -6.19 -13.48
N ALA A 459 -8.02 -6.61 -14.58
CA ALA A 459 -8.35 -8.01 -14.82
C ALA A 459 -7.12 -8.92 -15.03
N PHE A 460 -5.99 -8.38 -15.52
CA PHE A 460 -4.89 -9.16 -16.09
C PHE A 460 -3.50 -8.90 -15.50
N ARG A 461 -3.27 -7.67 -15.02
CA ARG A 461 -1.99 -7.13 -14.52
C ARG A 461 -2.15 -6.14 -13.34
N GLY A 462 -3.35 -5.65 -13.06
CA GLY A 462 -3.60 -4.68 -11.99
C GLY A 462 -4.00 -5.36 -10.67
N VAL A 463 -4.43 -4.55 -9.70
CA VAL A 463 -4.66 -5.01 -8.31
C VAL A 463 -5.70 -6.11 -8.20
N THR A 464 -5.47 -7.01 -7.26
CA THR A 464 -6.49 -7.93 -6.78
C THR A 464 -7.57 -7.19 -6.03
N SER A 465 -8.79 -7.54 -6.39
CA SER A 465 -10.04 -7.10 -5.81
C SER A 465 -10.34 -5.61 -5.96
N GLN A 466 -11.54 -5.36 -6.48
CA GLN A 466 -12.17 -4.04 -6.56
C GLN A 466 -13.17 -3.82 -5.40
N VAL A 467 -13.20 -4.76 -4.45
CA VAL A 467 -14.12 -4.82 -3.31
C VAL A 467 -13.29 -4.99 -2.05
N ALA A 468 -13.43 -4.08 -1.09
CA ALA A 468 -12.95 -4.31 0.27
C ALA A 468 -13.99 -5.12 1.04
N LEU A 469 -13.55 -6.10 1.83
CA LEU A 469 -14.36 -6.76 2.86
C LEU A 469 -13.66 -6.63 4.22
N GLY A 470 -14.43 -6.46 5.29
CA GLY A 470 -13.90 -6.32 6.64
C GLY A 470 -15.00 -6.31 7.68
N GLN A 471 -14.65 -6.17 8.96
CA GLN A 471 -15.60 -6.14 10.07
C GLN A 471 -15.25 -5.02 11.03
N ASP A 472 -16.24 -4.32 11.60
CA ASP A 472 -15.97 -3.36 12.67
C ASP A 472 -15.81 -4.04 14.04
N ASP A 473 -15.31 -3.29 15.03
CA ASP A 473 -15.05 -3.76 16.40
C ASP A 473 -16.31 -4.30 17.13
N GLN A 474 -17.52 -3.90 16.70
CA GLN A 474 -18.80 -4.44 17.18
C GLN A 474 -19.23 -5.73 16.46
N GLY A 475 -18.47 -6.19 15.46
CA GLY A 475 -18.79 -7.38 14.67
C GLY A 475 -19.75 -7.13 13.51
N ASN A 476 -20.02 -5.88 13.11
CA ASN A 476 -20.82 -5.60 11.93
C ASN A 476 -19.97 -5.81 10.66
N ASN A 477 -20.53 -6.51 9.67
CA ASN A 477 -19.81 -6.74 8.42
C ASN A 477 -19.80 -5.46 7.58
N LEU A 478 -18.64 -5.14 7.00
CA LEU A 478 -18.42 -4.01 6.12
C LEU A 478 -18.00 -4.48 4.73
N CYS A 479 -18.42 -3.75 3.72
CA CYS A 479 -17.98 -3.95 2.34
C CYS A 479 -17.88 -2.60 1.63
N ALA A 480 -16.77 -2.31 0.96
CA ALA A 480 -16.57 -1.07 0.22
C ALA A 480 -16.24 -1.36 -1.25
N ALA A 481 -16.70 -0.50 -2.16
CA ALA A 481 -16.26 -0.53 -3.56
C ALA A 481 -16.39 0.86 -4.19
N VAL A 482 -15.60 1.11 -5.23
CA VAL A 482 -15.69 2.34 -6.01
C VAL A 482 -16.95 2.33 -6.87
N VAL A 483 -17.58 3.50 -6.96
CA VAL A 483 -18.79 3.78 -7.73
C VAL A 483 -18.53 4.98 -8.62
N TYR A 484 -18.70 4.81 -9.93
CA TYR A 484 -18.64 5.91 -10.89
C TYR A 484 -19.98 6.62 -10.94
N TYR A 485 -19.97 7.96 -10.89
CA TYR A 485 -21.17 8.78 -10.97
C TYR A 485 -20.94 10.01 -11.85
N SER A 486 -21.25 9.90 -13.14
CA SER A 486 -21.07 10.99 -14.09
C SER A 486 -21.88 10.75 -15.36
N ALA A 487 -22.19 11.82 -16.09
CA ALA A 487 -22.89 11.76 -17.37
C ALA A 487 -21.95 11.49 -18.56
N VAL A 488 -20.64 11.48 -18.34
CA VAL A 488 -19.64 11.06 -19.35
C VAL A 488 -19.70 9.52 -19.48
N ARG A 489 -19.59 9.01 -20.71
CA ARG A 489 -19.92 7.61 -21.05
C ARG A 489 -18.70 6.69 -21.17
N ASP A 490 -17.56 7.09 -20.59
CA ASP A 490 -16.27 6.44 -20.83
C ASP A 490 -15.83 5.56 -19.66
N ASP A 491 -15.05 4.51 -19.96
CA ASP A 491 -14.61 3.47 -19.01
C ASP A 491 -13.68 4.00 -17.88
N ASP A 492 -13.15 5.19 -18.10
CA ASP A 492 -12.43 6.02 -17.16
C ASP A 492 -13.40 7.15 -16.76
N GLN A 493 -13.75 7.27 -15.47
CA GLN A 493 -14.61 8.37 -14.97
C GLN A 493 -13.89 9.21 -13.90
N PRO A 494 -13.76 10.53 -14.08
CA PRO A 494 -13.04 11.38 -13.14
C PRO A 494 -13.85 11.59 -11.86
N GLY A 495 -15.19 11.65 -11.93
CA GLY A 495 -16.08 11.71 -10.76
C GLY A 495 -16.42 10.32 -10.23
N ASN A 496 -15.94 9.98 -9.03
CA ASN A 496 -16.23 8.70 -8.39
C ASN A 496 -16.27 8.79 -6.86
N ALA A 497 -16.82 7.75 -6.23
CA ALA A 497 -17.03 7.66 -4.79
C ALA A 497 -16.69 6.26 -4.27
N LEU A 498 -16.23 6.19 -3.03
CA LEU A 498 -16.07 4.94 -2.28
C LEU A 498 -17.32 4.71 -1.42
N VAL A 499 -18.23 3.86 -1.90
CA VAL A 499 -19.46 3.51 -1.19
C VAL A 499 -19.18 2.38 -0.22
N VAL A 500 -19.54 2.56 1.05
CA VAL A 500 -19.44 1.53 2.08
C VAL A 500 -20.82 1.04 2.47
N THR A 501 -20.97 -0.28 2.51
CA THR A 501 -22.17 -0.99 2.95
C THR A 501 -21.87 -1.69 4.28
N LYS A 502 -22.55 -1.27 5.36
CA LYS A 502 -22.64 -2.05 6.61
C LYS A 502 -23.82 -3.00 6.52
N PHE A 503 -23.61 -4.27 6.83
CA PHE A 503 -24.66 -5.28 6.74
C PHE A 503 -24.62 -6.30 7.89
N GLY A 504 -25.82 -6.79 8.24
CA GLY A 504 -25.97 -7.87 9.20
C GLY A 504 -25.72 -9.24 8.57
N GLN A 505 -25.69 -10.30 9.38
CA GLN A 505 -25.59 -11.68 8.90
C GLN A 505 -26.60 -11.97 7.78
N ASN A 506 -26.14 -12.68 6.74
CA ASN A 506 -26.90 -13.01 5.53
C ASN A 506 -27.40 -11.77 4.74
N GLY A 507 -26.83 -10.60 5.01
CA GLY A 507 -27.18 -9.30 4.42
C GLY A 507 -28.63 -8.86 4.64
N ALA A 508 -29.27 -9.34 5.71
CA ALA A 508 -30.69 -9.07 6.01
C ALA A 508 -31.00 -7.61 6.37
N SER A 509 -29.96 -6.82 6.69
CA SER A 509 -29.98 -5.37 6.78
C SER A 509 -28.80 -4.82 6.01
N GLN A 510 -28.99 -3.76 5.22
CA GLN A 510 -27.94 -3.07 4.46
C GLN A 510 -28.10 -1.57 4.72
N THR A 511 -27.04 -0.91 5.16
CA THR A 511 -26.95 0.54 5.35
C THR A 511 -25.76 1.04 4.56
N HIS A 512 -25.90 2.14 3.84
CA HIS A 512 -24.87 2.66 2.93
C HIS A 512 -24.43 4.05 3.36
N THR A 513 -23.14 4.34 3.23
CA THR A 513 -22.50 5.63 3.52
C THR A 513 -21.38 5.89 2.50
N LEU A 514 -20.80 7.08 2.51
CA LEU A 514 -19.69 7.46 1.64
C LEU A 514 -18.41 7.58 2.48
N ALA A 515 -17.41 6.74 2.17
CA ALA A 515 -16.09 6.86 2.75
C ALA A 515 -15.26 7.95 2.08
N ALA A 516 -15.45 8.13 0.77
CA ALA A 516 -14.77 9.11 -0.06
C ALA A 516 -15.65 9.47 -1.26
N TRP A 517 -15.49 10.68 -1.80
CA TRP A 517 -16.13 11.14 -3.02
C TRP A 517 -15.35 12.33 -3.59
N ASN A 518 -15.33 12.45 -4.92
CA ASN A 518 -14.89 13.65 -5.61
C ASN A 518 -15.94 13.99 -6.68
N ASN A 519 -16.55 15.17 -6.57
CA ASN A 519 -17.51 15.61 -7.56
C ASN A 519 -16.78 15.97 -8.87
N TYR A 520 -17.50 15.86 -9.98
CA TYR A 520 -17.03 16.30 -11.30
C TYR A 520 -18.26 16.69 -12.13
N PRO A 521 -18.27 17.85 -12.81
CA PRO A 521 -17.15 18.78 -13.01
C PRO A 521 -16.99 19.86 -11.94
N ASP A 522 -17.79 19.83 -10.86
CA ASP A 522 -17.63 20.78 -9.76
C ASP A 522 -16.38 20.40 -8.97
N ILE A 523 -15.39 21.30 -8.88
CA ILE A 523 -14.03 21.07 -8.36
C ILE A 523 -14.02 20.96 -6.82
N HIS A 524 -14.71 19.96 -6.29
CA HIS A 524 -14.87 19.72 -4.86
C HIS A 524 -14.90 18.22 -4.56
N GLY A 525 -14.45 17.86 -3.37
CA GLY A 525 -14.53 16.49 -2.88
C GLY A 525 -14.68 16.41 -1.38
N LYS A 526 -14.55 15.19 -0.86
CA LYS A 526 -14.66 14.96 0.58
C LYS A 526 -13.52 15.70 1.32
N PRO A 527 -13.82 16.50 2.36
CA PRO A 527 -12.83 17.23 3.15
C PRO A 527 -11.75 16.35 3.79
N ILE A 528 -10.51 16.86 3.80
CA ILE A 528 -9.36 16.33 4.53
C ILE A 528 -9.11 17.21 5.76
N TYR A 529 -8.94 16.60 6.93
CA TYR A 529 -8.86 17.30 8.22
C TYR A 529 -7.47 17.25 8.87
N ASP A 530 -7.20 18.18 9.80
CA ASP A 530 -6.02 18.17 10.71
C ASP A 530 -6.25 17.43 12.04
N GLY A 531 -7.35 16.69 12.17
CA GLY A 531 -7.69 15.90 13.37
C GLY A 531 -9.18 15.58 13.51
N ILE A 532 -9.55 14.80 14.53
CA ILE A 532 -10.98 14.57 14.88
C ILE A 532 -11.64 15.89 15.27
N GLY A 533 -12.55 16.38 14.43
CA GLY A 533 -13.20 17.68 14.63
C GLY A 533 -12.25 18.86 14.45
N GLY A 534 -11.12 18.64 13.79
CA GLY A 534 -10.16 19.65 13.37
C GLY A 534 -10.66 20.51 12.21
N ASN A 535 -9.78 21.35 11.69
CA ASN A 535 -10.03 22.19 10.53
C ASN A 535 -9.89 21.37 9.25
N GLN A 536 -10.63 21.76 8.21
CA GLN A 536 -10.36 21.30 6.85
C GLN A 536 -9.04 21.94 6.36
N ILE A 537 -8.12 21.11 5.87
CA ILE A 537 -6.82 21.52 5.30
C ILE A 537 -6.72 21.24 3.80
N GLY A 538 -7.74 20.61 3.22
CA GLY A 538 -7.79 20.23 1.82
C GLY A 538 -9.03 19.40 1.52
N GLU A 539 -9.07 18.81 0.34
CA GLU A 539 -10.13 17.91 -0.12
C GLU A 539 -9.61 16.91 -1.15
N LEU A 540 -10.39 15.85 -1.41
CA LEU A 540 -10.17 15.02 -2.60
C LEU A 540 -10.53 15.83 -3.85
N CYS A 541 -9.84 15.58 -4.96
CA CYS A 541 -10.17 16.21 -6.24
C CYS A 541 -10.17 15.19 -7.39
N SER A 542 -10.68 15.58 -8.56
CA SER A 542 -10.59 14.69 -9.72
C SER A 542 -9.19 14.70 -10.31
N PHE A 543 -8.81 13.59 -10.95
CA PHE A 543 -7.57 13.53 -11.71
C PHE A 543 -7.57 14.53 -12.88
N GLU A 544 -8.74 14.85 -13.43
CA GLU A 544 -8.90 15.88 -14.46
C GLU A 544 -8.51 17.26 -13.92
N ASP A 545 -8.92 17.63 -12.71
CA ASP A 545 -8.62 18.92 -12.07
C ASP A 545 -7.13 19.08 -11.75
N MET A 546 -6.54 18.04 -11.14
CA MET A 546 -5.09 17.98 -10.92
C MET A 546 -4.34 18.12 -12.25
N SER A 547 -4.81 17.44 -13.31
CA SER A 547 -4.21 17.55 -14.64
C SER A 547 -4.38 18.97 -15.22
N ALA A 548 -5.56 19.58 -15.12
CA ALA A 548 -5.85 20.89 -15.72
C ALA A 548 -5.01 22.02 -15.09
N ASN A 549 -4.75 21.93 -13.79
CA ASN A 549 -3.96 22.91 -13.05
C ASN A 549 -2.45 22.68 -13.24
N ASN A 550 -1.95 21.44 -13.16
CA ASN A 550 -0.53 21.15 -13.41
C ASN A 550 -0.13 21.23 -14.91
N LEU A 551 -1.01 20.91 -15.87
CA LEU A 551 -0.72 20.96 -17.32
C LEU A 551 -0.56 22.38 -17.88
N ARG A 552 -0.80 23.45 -17.09
CA ARG A 552 -0.31 24.80 -17.46
C ARG A 552 1.22 24.83 -17.61
N ALA A 553 1.96 23.99 -16.89
CA ALA A 553 3.41 23.85 -17.03
C ALA A 553 3.83 22.93 -18.20
N LEU A 554 3.05 21.88 -18.49
CA LEU A 554 3.44 20.81 -19.43
C LEU A 554 2.82 20.90 -20.84
N GLY A 555 1.98 21.89 -21.13
CA GLY A 555 1.64 22.34 -22.49
C GLY A 555 0.77 21.41 -23.36
N SER A 556 0.43 20.21 -22.89
CA SER A 556 -0.44 19.26 -23.60
C SER A 556 -1.92 19.51 -23.29
N ARG A 557 -2.65 20.16 -24.20
CA ARG A 557 -4.07 20.55 -24.03
C ARG A 557 -5.08 19.64 -24.76
N SER A 558 -4.73 18.39 -25.09
CA SER A 558 -5.54 17.59 -26.04
C SER A 558 -5.69 16.09 -25.72
N GLY A 559 -5.60 15.71 -24.44
CA GLY A 559 -5.93 14.36 -23.96
C GLY A 559 -6.11 14.42 -22.45
N GLY A 560 -7.31 14.81 -22.00
CA GLY A 560 -7.59 15.05 -20.58
C GLY A 560 -7.38 13.81 -19.73
N GLY A 561 -7.07 14.00 -18.45
CA GLY A 561 -7.05 12.91 -17.48
C GLY A 561 -8.48 12.43 -17.24
N ILE A 562 -8.81 11.22 -17.67
CA ILE A 562 -10.19 10.71 -17.67
C ILE A 562 -10.51 9.90 -16.39
N GLY A 563 -9.50 9.66 -15.52
CA GLY A 563 -9.67 8.91 -14.27
C GLY A 563 -9.57 7.38 -14.42
N PRO A 564 -10.02 6.59 -13.43
CA PRO A 564 -10.58 7.02 -12.15
C PRO A 564 -9.61 7.81 -11.26
N SER A 565 -10.20 8.70 -10.46
CA SER A 565 -9.55 9.50 -9.43
C SER A 565 -9.39 8.80 -8.06
N MET A 566 -9.87 7.57 -7.90
CA MET A 566 -9.67 6.79 -6.68
C MET A 566 -9.42 5.31 -6.99
N THR A 567 -8.48 4.72 -6.27
CA THR A 567 -8.28 3.27 -6.26
C THR A 567 -9.42 2.56 -5.51
N PRO A 568 -9.55 1.22 -5.65
CA PRO A 568 -10.15 0.42 -4.60
C PRO A 568 -9.47 0.69 -3.24
N ALA A 569 -10.14 0.30 -2.17
CA ALA A 569 -9.68 0.52 -0.80
C ALA A 569 -9.51 -0.81 -0.05
N GLY A 570 -8.73 -0.83 1.03
CA GLY A 570 -8.63 -1.97 1.97
C GLY A 570 -9.06 -1.58 3.38
N PHE A 571 -9.63 -2.53 4.12
CA PHE A 571 -10.02 -2.34 5.52
C PHE A 571 -8.91 -2.70 6.49
N ASP A 572 -8.83 -1.98 7.61
CA ASP A 572 -8.08 -2.40 8.80
C ASP A 572 -8.94 -3.17 9.81
N SER A 573 -8.37 -3.50 10.97
CA SER A 573 -9.05 -4.28 12.01
C SER A 573 -10.19 -3.58 12.76
N TYR A 574 -10.43 -2.29 12.52
CA TYR A 574 -11.51 -1.50 13.12
C TYR A 574 -12.60 -1.14 12.10
N GLY A 575 -12.28 -1.18 10.81
CA GLY A 575 -13.17 -0.77 9.73
C GLY A 575 -12.84 0.60 9.12
N ASN A 576 -11.65 1.16 9.42
CA ASN A 576 -11.11 2.27 8.65
C ASN A 576 -10.73 1.79 7.25
N LEU A 577 -10.72 2.71 6.28
CA LEU A 577 -10.42 2.41 4.88
C LEU A 577 -9.19 3.16 4.40
N TYR A 578 -8.30 2.47 3.69
CA TYR A 578 -7.11 3.05 3.08
C TYR A 578 -7.22 2.99 1.56
N PHE A 579 -6.87 4.08 0.87
CA PHE A 579 -6.92 4.20 -0.59
C PHE A 579 -5.98 5.31 -1.09
N VAL A 580 -5.78 5.38 -2.40
CA VAL A 580 -4.99 6.45 -3.07
C VAL A 580 -5.92 7.32 -3.91
N SER A 581 -5.71 8.64 -3.86
CA SER A 581 -6.51 9.65 -4.58
C SER A 581 -5.69 10.92 -4.85
N PRO A 582 -5.97 11.70 -5.91
CA PRO A 582 -5.58 13.09 -6.00
C PRO A 582 -6.18 13.91 -4.84
N VAL A 583 -5.37 14.80 -4.28
CA VAL A 583 -5.75 15.68 -3.19
C VAL A 583 -5.36 17.12 -3.53
N GLN A 584 -6.21 18.07 -3.12
CA GLN A 584 -5.93 19.50 -3.11
C GLN A 584 -5.65 19.91 -1.67
N ILE A 585 -4.45 20.43 -1.38
CA ILE A 585 -4.05 20.88 -0.03
C ILE A 585 -3.93 22.40 -0.01
N TYR A 586 -4.70 23.04 0.89
CA TYR A 586 -4.80 24.48 0.99
C TYR A 586 -3.56 25.07 1.70
N ARG A 587 -2.88 26.04 1.06
CA ARG A 587 -1.69 26.68 1.66
C ARG A 587 -2.04 27.81 2.63
N GLY A 588 -2.44 27.47 3.84
CA GLY A 588 -2.41 28.38 5.00
C GLY A 588 -3.41 28.04 6.10
N ALA A 589 -3.04 28.28 7.36
CA ALA A 589 -3.87 28.03 8.55
C ALA A 589 -5.04 29.04 8.74
N ASN A 590 -5.52 29.63 7.63
CA ASN A 590 -6.38 30.82 7.57
C ASN A 590 -7.18 30.76 6.26
N ALA A 591 -8.02 29.74 6.11
CA ALA A 591 -8.72 29.39 4.87
C ALA A 591 -9.83 30.36 4.41
N ASP A 592 -9.99 31.53 5.05
CA ASP A 592 -10.94 32.60 4.66
C ASP A 592 -10.40 34.01 5.05
N ASN A 593 -9.08 34.16 5.12
CA ASN A 593 -8.45 35.44 5.46
C ASN A 593 -7.07 35.59 4.83
N ASP A 594 -6.98 35.19 3.56
CA ASP A 594 -5.98 35.80 2.69
C ASP A 594 -6.18 37.32 2.64
N ILE A 595 -5.12 38.02 2.25
CA ILE A 595 -4.98 39.45 2.51
C ILE A 595 -5.97 40.29 1.68
N ASP A 596 -6.62 39.67 0.71
CA ASP A 596 -7.26 40.34 -0.41
C ASP A 596 -8.63 40.91 0.00
N ALA A 597 -9.40 40.15 0.81
CA ALA A 597 -10.64 40.62 1.41
C ALA A 597 -10.42 41.83 2.34
N ALA A 598 -9.31 41.87 3.07
CA ALA A 598 -8.98 42.94 4.02
C ALA A 598 -8.27 44.15 3.37
N LEU A 599 -7.47 43.93 2.32
CA LEU A 599 -6.61 44.95 1.69
C LEU A 599 -7.27 45.59 0.45
N PHE A 600 -8.04 44.85 -0.35
CA PHE A 600 -8.75 45.39 -1.51
C PHE A 600 -10.18 45.85 -1.23
N GLY A 601 -10.78 45.39 -0.12
CA GLY A 601 -12.11 45.82 0.35
C GLY A 601 -12.25 47.34 0.59
N SER A 602 -11.16 48.11 0.64
CA SER A 602 -11.18 49.59 0.70
C SER A 602 -10.55 50.30 -0.50
N VAL A 603 -10.12 49.57 -1.55
CA VAL A 603 -9.37 50.16 -2.70
C VAL A 603 -10.10 49.95 -4.04
N ALA A 604 -11.10 49.07 -4.09
CA ALA A 604 -11.98 48.89 -5.27
C ALA A 604 -12.62 50.20 -5.78
N ASP A 605 -12.86 51.19 -4.91
CA ASP A 605 -13.40 52.51 -5.28
C ASP A 605 -12.39 53.42 -6.03
N LEU A 606 -11.10 53.09 -6.09
CA LEU A 606 -10.03 53.98 -6.56
C LEU A 606 -9.44 53.64 -7.94
N PHE A 607 -9.66 52.44 -8.48
CA PHE A 607 -9.09 52.00 -9.78
C PHE A 607 -10.11 51.25 -10.67
N PRO A 608 -10.97 51.96 -11.43
CA PRO A 608 -12.00 51.36 -12.29
C PRO A 608 -11.49 50.69 -13.60
N MET A 609 -10.27 50.17 -13.61
CA MET A 609 -9.60 49.62 -14.80
C MET A 609 -8.93 48.24 -14.59
N ILE A 610 -9.10 47.63 -13.43
CA ILE A 610 -8.74 46.21 -13.21
C ILE A 610 -10.00 45.37 -13.49
N ASP A 611 -9.79 44.17 -14.03
CA ASP A 611 -10.78 43.40 -14.79
C ASP A 611 -12.14 43.23 -14.08
N THR A 612 -13.20 43.75 -14.70
CA THR A 612 -14.58 43.64 -14.19
C THR A 612 -15.27 42.32 -14.56
N ASN A 613 -14.57 41.35 -15.14
CA ASN A 613 -15.08 39.98 -15.34
C ASN A 613 -14.98 39.11 -14.07
N ALA A 614 -15.17 39.72 -12.90
CA ALA A 614 -15.11 39.06 -11.59
C ALA A 614 -16.31 38.13 -11.30
N ASP A 615 -17.30 38.06 -12.20
CA ASP A 615 -18.56 37.30 -12.05
C ASP A 615 -18.46 35.82 -12.51
N ASN A 616 -17.27 35.26 -12.75
CA ASN A 616 -17.13 33.89 -13.27
C ASN A 616 -15.86 33.12 -12.82
N MET A 617 -15.19 33.54 -11.75
CA MET A 617 -14.05 32.84 -11.13
C MET A 617 -14.12 32.78 -9.58
N THR A 618 -15.24 33.16 -8.99
CA THR A 618 -15.67 32.67 -7.66
C THR A 618 -15.98 31.17 -7.80
N ASP A 619 -15.47 30.22 -7.01
CA ASP A 619 -14.90 30.35 -5.65
C ASP A 619 -13.79 29.32 -5.37
N SER A 620 -12.56 29.62 -5.80
CA SER A 620 -11.32 29.07 -5.23
C SER A 620 -10.28 30.20 -5.29
N PRO A 621 -10.00 30.92 -4.18
CA PRO A 621 -9.39 32.25 -4.26
C PRO A 621 -7.96 32.30 -4.81
N ASN A 622 -7.21 31.18 -4.86
CA ASN A 622 -5.84 31.16 -5.40
C ASN A 622 -5.42 29.77 -5.95
N PRO A 623 -5.85 29.37 -7.17
CA PRO A 623 -5.40 28.12 -7.80
C PRO A 623 -3.89 28.06 -8.08
N GLU A 624 -3.17 29.20 -8.02
CA GLU A 624 -1.70 29.26 -8.10
C GLU A 624 -0.99 28.96 -6.77
N ARG A 625 -1.73 28.74 -5.67
CA ARG A 625 -1.16 28.44 -4.34
C ARG A 625 -1.48 27.05 -3.81
N ASP A 626 -2.57 26.43 -4.24
CA ASP A 626 -2.94 25.10 -3.76
C ASP A 626 -2.01 24.02 -4.33
N LEU A 627 -1.74 23.02 -3.49
CA LEU A 627 -0.91 21.88 -3.86
C LEU A 627 -1.81 20.75 -4.36
N TRP A 628 -1.63 20.39 -5.63
CA TRP A 628 -2.31 19.29 -6.30
C TRP A 628 -1.36 18.09 -6.35
N GLU A 629 -1.63 17.09 -5.52
CA GLU A 629 -0.72 15.98 -5.21
C GLU A 629 -1.47 14.65 -5.26
N ILE A 630 -0.75 13.52 -5.27
CA ILE A 630 -1.37 12.22 -4.96
C ILE A 630 -1.15 11.90 -3.49
N GLY A 631 -2.23 11.56 -2.78
CA GLY A 631 -2.24 11.17 -1.38
C GLY A 631 -2.57 9.70 -1.16
N LEU A 632 -1.87 9.08 -0.20
CA LEU A 632 -2.36 7.92 0.53
C LEU A 632 -3.29 8.45 1.63
N VAL A 633 -4.57 8.05 1.59
CA VAL A 633 -5.63 8.60 2.44
C VAL A 633 -6.19 7.50 3.34
N ARG A 634 -6.40 7.83 4.62
CA ARG A 634 -7.18 7.03 5.57
C ARG A 634 -8.54 7.68 5.78
N ALA A 635 -9.60 6.96 5.43
CA ALA A 635 -10.96 7.26 5.85
C ALA A 635 -11.19 6.61 7.23
N VAL A 636 -11.18 7.44 8.28
CA VAL A 636 -11.36 7.03 9.68
C VAL A 636 -12.84 6.85 9.99
N TYR A 637 -13.20 5.72 10.60
CA TYR A 637 -14.57 5.25 10.78
C TYR A 637 -15.23 5.80 12.06
N ASP A 638 -16.26 6.64 11.92
CA ASP A 638 -17.21 6.92 13.00
C ASP A 638 -18.34 5.88 12.95
N GLN A 639 -18.22 4.89 13.83
CA GLN A 639 -19.19 3.82 13.95
C GLN A 639 -20.57 4.27 14.43
N ALA A 640 -20.63 5.30 15.29
CA ALA A 640 -21.87 5.78 15.90
C ALA A 640 -22.73 6.54 14.88
N ALA A 641 -22.10 7.33 14.01
CA ALA A 641 -22.73 7.99 12.87
C ALA A 641 -22.87 7.07 11.64
N PHE A 642 -22.10 5.97 11.58
CA PHE A 642 -21.85 5.18 10.37
C PHE A 642 -21.36 6.05 9.21
N CYS A 643 -20.21 6.67 9.43
CA CYS A 643 -19.60 7.62 8.51
C CYS A 643 -18.08 7.55 8.54
N TYR A 644 -17.45 8.37 7.71
CA TYR A 644 -16.00 8.47 7.63
C TYR A 644 -15.56 9.93 7.57
N ARG A 645 -14.33 10.21 8.00
CA ARG A 645 -13.60 11.47 7.77
C ARG A 645 -12.20 11.18 7.27
N LEU A 646 -11.60 12.09 6.51
CA LEU A 646 -10.31 11.83 5.87
C LEU A 646 -9.13 12.39 6.66
N GLU A 647 -8.11 11.55 6.79
CA GLU A 647 -6.74 11.87 7.14
C GLU A 647 -5.84 11.62 5.92
N LEU A 648 -4.91 12.53 5.66
CA LEU A 648 -3.82 12.32 4.71
C LEU A 648 -2.66 11.62 5.44
N VAL A 649 -2.36 10.38 5.06
CA VAL A 649 -1.31 9.55 5.70
C VAL A 649 0.06 9.87 5.09
N ALA A 650 0.13 9.88 3.76
CA ALA A 650 1.34 10.21 2.99
C ALA A 650 0.96 10.95 1.70
N ARG A 651 1.89 11.71 1.11
CA ARG A 651 1.67 12.41 -0.17
C ARG A 651 2.93 12.54 -1.03
N THR A 652 2.77 12.74 -2.33
CA THR A 652 3.87 13.09 -3.24
C THR A 652 4.54 14.40 -2.81
N GLY A 653 5.88 14.48 -2.93
CA GLY A 653 6.71 15.55 -2.39
C GLY A 653 6.98 15.46 -0.88
N GLN A 654 6.45 14.47 -0.17
CA GLN A 654 6.74 14.28 1.26
C GLN A 654 8.11 13.63 1.45
N VAL A 655 8.90 14.22 2.33
CA VAL A 655 10.20 13.70 2.74
C VAL A 655 10.08 12.96 4.07
N PHE A 656 10.66 11.77 4.16
CA PHE A 656 10.86 11.05 5.42
C PHE A 656 12.34 10.71 5.60
N HIS A 657 12.82 10.82 6.84
CA HIS A 657 14.21 10.54 7.18
C HIS A 657 14.40 9.04 7.41
N GLY A 658 15.21 8.39 6.57
CA GLY A 658 15.64 7.02 6.74
C GLY A 658 16.41 6.87 8.06
N LYS A 659 15.69 6.52 9.14
CA LYS A 659 16.23 6.25 10.50
C LYS A 659 17.47 5.35 10.47
N ASN A 660 17.49 4.51 9.45
CA ASN A 660 18.48 3.53 9.21
C ASN A 660 19.70 4.17 8.51
N SER A 661 19.54 4.78 7.34
CA SER A 661 20.65 5.32 6.53
C SER A 661 21.22 6.68 6.90
N ASP A 662 20.53 7.44 7.77
CA ASP A 662 20.74 8.88 7.93
C ASP A 662 20.51 9.65 6.61
N THR A 663 19.73 9.06 5.67
CA THR A 663 19.42 9.62 4.35
C THR A 663 17.94 10.00 4.25
N ASP A 664 17.66 11.18 3.69
CA ASP A 664 16.29 11.63 3.45
C ASP A 664 15.75 11.07 2.12
N TYR A 665 14.51 10.57 2.19
CA TYR A 665 13.76 9.99 1.08
C TYR A 665 12.56 10.86 0.74
N MET A 666 12.49 11.34 -0.50
CA MET A 666 11.28 11.96 -1.04
C MET A 666 10.40 10.91 -1.72
N ILE A 667 9.11 10.90 -1.40
CA ILE A 667 8.07 10.24 -2.19
C ILE A 667 7.85 11.11 -3.44
N ASP A 668 8.42 10.74 -4.57
CA ASP A 668 8.26 11.50 -5.82
C ASP A 668 6.87 11.25 -6.42
N SER A 669 6.53 9.97 -6.62
CA SER A 669 5.29 9.53 -7.26
C SER A 669 4.60 8.45 -6.42
N ILE A 670 3.27 8.46 -6.39
CA ILE A 670 2.45 7.32 -5.92
C ILE A 670 1.64 6.83 -7.13
N GLN A 671 2.23 5.89 -7.88
CA GLN A 671 1.68 5.20 -9.05
C GLN A 671 0.61 5.95 -9.89
N VAL A 672 1.09 6.85 -10.75
CA VAL A 672 0.29 7.46 -11.82
C VAL A 672 0.45 6.66 -13.12
N SER A 673 -0.65 6.31 -13.78
CA SER A 673 -0.63 5.65 -15.10
C SER A 673 -0.72 6.68 -16.22
N GLY A 674 0.38 6.83 -16.98
CA GLY A 674 0.40 7.59 -18.23
C GLY A 674 0.12 9.10 -18.11
N GLY A 675 0.06 9.64 -16.90
CA GLY A 675 -0.28 11.03 -16.61
C GLY A 675 -1.76 11.37 -16.73
N THR A 676 -2.66 10.38 -16.92
CA THR A 676 -4.10 10.60 -17.16
C THR A 676 -5.02 9.97 -16.11
N SER A 677 -4.49 9.08 -15.28
CA SER A 677 -5.21 8.44 -14.17
C SER A 677 -4.24 7.87 -13.14
N LEU A 678 -4.74 7.53 -11.96
CA LEU A 678 -4.01 6.63 -11.06
C LEU A 678 -3.79 5.28 -11.75
N ALA A 679 -2.74 4.54 -11.40
CA ALA A 679 -2.50 3.25 -12.03
C ALA A 679 -3.52 2.19 -11.58
N ALA A 680 -3.89 1.30 -12.49
CA ALA A 680 -4.71 0.11 -12.19
C ALA A 680 -4.03 -0.90 -11.25
N SER A 681 -2.81 -0.61 -10.80
CA SER A 681 -2.01 -1.32 -9.80
C SER A 681 -1.73 -0.51 -8.53
N ALA A 682 -2.12 0.77 -8.48
CA ALA A 682 -1.64 1.74 -7.48
C ALA A 682 -2.00 1.37 -6.05
N PHE A 683 -3.21 0.84 -5.84
CA PHE A 683 -3.68 0.33 -4.55
C PHE A 683 -4.94 -0.52 -4.75
N GLY A 684 -5.16 -1.50 -3.89
CA GLY A 684 -6.28 -2.43 -3.90
C GLY A 684 -6.62 -2.88 -2.48
N SER A 685 -7.67 -3.68 -2.30
CA SER A 685 -8.05 -4.09 -0.94
C SER A 685 -7.01 -5.02 -0.29
N GLY A 686 -6.45 -5.94 -1.08
CA GLY A 686 -5.33 -6.79 -0.71
C GLY A 686 -3.99 -6.08 -0.46
N ASN A 687 -3.96 -4.74 -0.40
CA ASN A 687 -2.79 -3.99 0.03
C ASN A 687 -2.76 -3.71 1.54
N VAL A 688 -3.83 -4.01 2.27
CA VAL A 688 -3.97 -3.76 3.72
C VAL A 688 -4.05 -5.07 4.49
N ASN A 689 -3.35 -5.15 5.62
CA ASN A 689 -3.48 -6.25 6.57
C ASN A 689 -4.62 -5.98 7.55
N GLU A 690 -5.67 -6.81 7.51
CA GLU A 690 -6.88 -6.72 8.36
C GLU A 690 -6.62 -7.04 9.85
N MET A 691 -5.42 -7.48 10.24
CA MET A 691 -5.08 -7.71 11.64
C MET A 691 -4.51 -6.45 12.28
N PRO A 692 -4.75 -6.20 13.58
CA PRO A 692 -4.07 -5.12 14.30
C PRO A 692 -2.57 -5.44 14.47
N MET A 693 -1.71 -4.41 14.40
CA MET A 693 -0.28 -4.60 14.62
C MET A 693 -0.01 -4.98 16.08
N HIS A 694 1.05 -5.77 16.32
CA HIS A 694 1.41 -6.37 17.61
C HIS A 694 0.40 -7.37 18.21
N GLY A 695 -0.81 -7.47 17.66
CA GLY A 695 -1.89 -8.31 18.19
C GLY A 695 -2.70 -7.62 19.30
N VAL A 696 -2.70 -6.29 19.35
CA VAL A 696 -3.55 -5.52 20.27
C VAL A 696 -5.02 -5.82 19.97
N ALA A 697 -5.83 -6.08 21.00
CA ALA A 697 -7.24 -6.35 20.81
C ALA A 697 -7.97 -5.06 20.33
N PRO A 698 -8.74 -5.07 19.22
CA PRO A 698 -9.34 -3.85 18.66
C PRO A 698 -10.24 -3.07 19.63
N VAL A 699 -10.84 -3.74 20.63
CA VAL A 699 -11.85 -3.18 21.54
C VAL A 699 -11.29 -2.14 22.52
N ALA A 700 -9.96 -1.97 22.63
CA ALA A 700 -9.32 -1.07 23.59
C ALA A 700 -8.86 0.28 23.00
N ALA A 701 -8.95 0.46 21.68
CA ALA A 701 -8.42 1.61 20.95
C ALA A 701 -9.53 2.44 20.29
N THR A 702 -9.24 3.70 19.97
CA THR A 702 -10.14 4.60 19.25
C THR A 702 -9.93 4.47 17.74
N ALA A 703 -10.94 4.78 16.93
CA ALA A 703 -10.90 4.62 15.48
C ALA A 703 -9.66 5.24 14.78
N ASP A 704 -9.13 6.33 15.32
CA ASP A 704 -7.95 7.05 14.84
C ASP A 704 -6.61 6.41 15.23
N ASP A 705 -6.59 5.38 16.07
CA ASP A 705 -5.39 4.69 16.53
C ASP A 705 -4.67 3.96 15.37
N ALA A 706 -3.36 4.18 15.23
CA ALA A 706 -2.52 3.56 14.21
C ALA A 706 -2.40 2.03 14.36
N ARG A 707 -2.61 1.49 15.56
CA ARG A 707 -2.54 0.05 15.87
C ARG A 707 -3.53 -0.80 15.08
N HIS A 708 -4.66 -0.22 14.67
CA HIS A 708 -5.68 -0.94 13.92
C HIS A 708 -5.18 -1.45 12.57
N LEU A 709 -4.19 -0.77 11.99
CA LEU A 709 -3.47 -1.16 10.79
C LEU A 709 -2.32 -2.12 11.13
N GLY A 710 -2.42 -3.40 10.75
CA GLY A 710 -1.32 -4.36 10.86
C GLY A 710 -0.13 -4.02 9.96
N GLY A 711 -0.43 -3.33 8.86
CA GLY A 711 0.48 -2.86 7.84
C GLY A 711 -0.28 -2.66 6.54
N LEU A 712 0.23 -1.79 5.68
CA LEU A 712 -0.15 -1.72 4.27
C LEU A 712 1.10 -1.63 3.41
N VAL A 713 0.96 -1.97 2.13
CA VAL A 713 1.99 -1.71 1.13
C VAL A 713 1.43 -0.84 0.00
N VAL A 714 2.22 0.16 -0.39
CA VAL A 714 1.93 1.04 -1.53
C VAL A 714 3.19 1.20 -2.36
N MET A 715 3.05 1.17 -3.68
CA MET A 715 4.15 1.47 -4.57
C MET A 715 4.32 2.97 -4.73
N ALA A 716 5.58 3.39 -4.66
CA ALA A 716 5.98 4.75 -4.95
C ALA A 716 7.27 4.74 -5.75
N ASP A 717 7.47 5.78 -6.55
CA ASP A 717 8.82 6.16 -6.97
C ASP A 717 9.40 7.04 -5.86
N ILE A 718 10.59 6.69 -5.39
CA ILE A 718 11.30 7.43 -4.35
C ILE A 718 12.66 7.89 -4.83
N ILE A 719 13.02 9.10 -4.41
CA ILE A 719 14.32 9.73 -4.69
C ILE A 719 15.03 9.91 -3.35
N TYR A 720 16.33 9.64 -3.32
CA TYR A 720 17.15 9.84 -2.13
C TYR A 720 18.42 10.62 -2.43
N ASN A 721 18.77 11.49 -1.49
CA ASN A 721 19.96 12.34 -1.52
C ASN A 721 21.21 11.46 -1.28
N ALA A 722 21.78 10.94 -2.37
CA ALA A 722 22.80 9.90 -2.28
C ALA A 722 24.22 10.46 -2.06
N ASP A 723 24.45 11.78 -2.20
CA ASP A 723 25.75 12.42 -1.95
C ASP A 723 25.81 13.25 -0.66
N GLY A 724 24.67 13.45 0.01
CA GLY A 724 24.54 14.22 1.24
C GLY A 724 24.71 15.73 1.06
N THR A 725 24.59 16.25 -0.17
CA THR A 725 24.80 17.68 -0.46
C THR A 725 23.51 18.51 -0.40
N ASP A 726 22.33 17.90 -0.62
CA ASP A 726 21.07 18.63 -0.45
C ASP A 726 20.84 19.02 1.01
N THR A 727 20.79 20.32 1.24
CA THR A 727 20.32 20.88 2.50
C THR A 727 18.79 20.99 2.43
N HIS A 728 18.09 20.02 3.02
CA HIS A 728 16.63 19.86 3.03
C HIS A 728 15.87 21.01 3.69
N GLY A 729 15.87 22.13 2.97
CA GLY A 729 15.42 23.42 3.43
C GLY A 729 14.88 24.23 2.26
N PHE A 730 13.66 23.91 1.85
CA PHE A 730 12.66 24.97 1.98
C PHE A 730 12.57 25.24 3.49
N PRO A 731 13.21 26.31 4.04
CA PRO A 731 12.88 26.69 5.40
C PRO A 731 11.37 26.89 5.44
N PRO A 732 10.68 26.55 6.55
CA PRO A 732 9.29 26.97 6.71
C PRO A 732 9.28 28.49 6.49
N VAL A 733 8.71 28.91 5.37
CA VAL A 733 8.78 30.31 4.95
C VAL A 733 7.91 31.05 5.94
N ASP A 734 8.54 31.64 6.96
CA ASP A 734 7.86 32.45 7.96
C ASP A 734 7.45 33.76 7.30
N VAL A 735 6.33 33.69 6.57
CA VAL A 735 5.76 34.78 5.77
C VAL A 735 5.49 36.01 6.65
N ALA A 736 5.37 35.84 7.97
CA ALA A 736 5.20 36.94 8.91
C ALA A 736 6.47 37.80 9.14
N THR A 737 7.64 37.35 8.68
CA THR A 737 8.92 38.08 8.87
C THR A 737 9.48 38.74 7.60
N LEU A 738 8.91 38.47 6.42
CA LEU A 738 9.28 39.17 5.19
C LEU A 738 8.80 40.64 5.26
N PRO A 739 9.69 41.65 5.21
CA PRO A 739 9.27 43.03 5.24
C PRO A 739 8.50 43.35 3.95
N LEU A 740 7.22 43.72 4.10
CA LEU A 740 6.33 44.12 3.00
C LEU A 740 6.67 45.53 2.47
N ASP A 741 7.91 45.71 2.02
CA ASP A 741 8.39 46.85 1.26
C ASP A 741 8.01 46.66 -0.23
N SER A 742 7.07 47.47 -0.71
CA SER A 742 6.59 47.40 -2.10
C SER A 742 7.60 47.94 -3.13
N ALA A 743 8.72 48.53 -2.72
CA ALA A 743 9.76 49.02 -3.61
C ALA A 743 10.78 47.93 -3.99
N GLU A 744 11.07 46.96 -3.11
CA GLU A 744 11.95 45.83 -3.46
C GLU A 744 11.33 44.91 -4.53
N TRP A 745 10.02 44.68 -4.50
CA TRP A 745 9.30 43.94 -5.55
C TRP A 745 9.39 44.60 -6.93
N THR A 746 9.56 45.93 -7.00
CA THR A 746 9.78 46.64 -8.28
C THR A 746 11.24 46.56 -8.75
N ALA A 747 12.18 46.26 -7.84
CA ALA A 747 13.60 46.09 -8.14
C ALA A 747 13.95 44.66 -8.63
N LEU A 748 13.20 43.64 -8.20
CA LEU A 748 13.29 42.24 -8.66
C LEU A 748 12.69 42.00 -10.06
N GLY A 749 12.73 43.02 -10.93
CA GLY A 749 12.13 42.98 -12.26
C GLY A 749 12.75 41.96 -13.21
N ALA A 750 12.11 40.80 -13.34
CA ALA A 750 12.15 39.91 -14.51
C ALA A 750 13.54 39.47 -15.02
N LYS A 751 14.52 39.23 -14.12
CA LYS A 751 15.87 38.83 -14.55
C LYS A 751 16.59 37.76 -13.75
N ASP A 752 16.22 37.50 -12.50
CA ASP A 752 16.92 36.56 -11.62
C ASP A 752 15.94 35.67 -10.84
N PHE A 753 15.00 35.01 -11.54
CA PHE A 753 14.63 33.65 -11.16
C PHE A 753 15.66 32.73 -11.83
N PRO A 754 16.51 32.02 -11.06
CA PRO A 754 17.49 31.11 -11.65
C PRO A 754 16.79 29.84 -12.14
N GLU A 755 16.28 29.85 -13.37
CA GLU A 755 15.96 28.62 -14.08
C GLU A 755 17.26 27.79 -14.22
N SER A 756 17.28 26.59 -13.63
CA SER A 756 18.35 25.58 -13.77
C SER A 756 19.77 26.03 -13.37
N VAL A 757 20.02 26.21 -12.07
CA VAL A 757 21.38 26.14 -11.52
C VAL A 757 21.52 24.80 -10.79
N GLY A 758 22.07 23.79 -11.49
CA GLY A 758 22.31 22.44 -10.93
C GLY A 758 23.23 22.52 -9.71
N GLY A 759 22.69 22.17 -8.54
CA GLY A 759 23.23 22.57 -7.24
C GLY A 759 22.26 23.43 -6.43
N SER A 760 20.95 23.23 -6.60
CA SER A 760 19.89 23.93 -5.88
C SER A 760 19.63 23.39 -4.47
N GLY A 761 20.19 22.22 -4.13
CA GLY A 761 20.01 21.57 -2.82
C GLY A 761 18.63 20.92 -2.69
N ALA A 762 18.08 20.42 -3.79
CA ALA A 762 16.75 19.84 -3.89
C ALA A 762 16.82 18.57 -4.72
N PHE A 763 16.06 17.56 -4.32
CA PHE A 763 15.95 16.28 -5.00
C PHE A 763 15.71 16.46 -6.51
N GLU A 764 16.71 16.13 -7.32
CA GLU A 764 16.69 16.21 -8.78
C GLU A 764 16.50 14.80 -9.35
N ASP A 765 15.27 14.42 -9.74
CA ASP A 765 15.01 13.15 -10.44
C ASP A 765 15.96 12.99 -11.64
N PRO A 766 16.93 12.06 -11.61
CA PRO A 766 17.87 11.86 -12.71
C PRO A 766 17.17 11.33 -13.97
N THR A 767 15.95 10.77 -13.84
CA THR A 767 15.14 10.22 -14.92
C THR A 767 14.19 11.22 -15.57
N ALA A 768 14.03 12.42 -14.99
CA ALA A 768 13.17 13.51 -15.48
C ALA A 768 13.61 13.98 -16.87
N SER A 769 13.07 13.29 -17.87
CA SER A 769 13.62 13.33 -19.22
C SER A 769 13.20 14.61 -19.95
N PHE A 770 14.18 15.43 -20.32
CA PHE A 770 14.06 16.49 -21.33
C PHE A 770 13.86 15.91 -22.76
N GLY A 771 12.92 14.97 -22.92
CA GLY A 771 12.60 14.28 -24.16
C GLY A 771 13.47 13.04 -24.44
N VAL A 772 12.91 12.11 -25.21
CA VAL A 772 13.54 10.82 -25.56
C VAL A 772 14.87 11.05 -26.29
N GLY A 773 15.97 10.59 -25.67
CA GLY A 773 17.31 10.60 -26.26
C GLY A 773 18.28 11.65 -25.69
N VAL A 774 17.87 12.43 -24.70
CA VAL A 774 18.81 13.18 -23.84
C VAL A 774 19.36 12.21 -22.77
N PRO A 775 20.67 12.23 -22.45
CA PRO A 775 21.20 11.48 -21.32
C PRO A 775 20.51 11.88 -19.99
N LEU A 776 20.44 10.94 -19.04
CA LEU A 776 20.07 11.22 -17.64
C LEU A 776 20.86 12.44 -17.13
N HIS A 777 20.25 13.26 -16.25
CA HIS A 777 20.85 14.52 -15.81
C HIS A 777 22.24 14.26 -15.18
N PRO A 778 23.35 14.56 -15.86
CA PRO A 778 24.66 13.99 -15.52
C PRO A 778 25.29 14.64 -14.28
N ASP A 779 24.65 15.69 -13.77
CA ASP A 779 25.08 16.49 -12.63
C ASP A 779 24.19 16.21 -11.37
N SER A 780 23.09 15.46 -11.49
CA SER A 780 22.36 14.95 -10.32
C SER A 780 23.06 13.70 -9.79
N ASN A 781 23.40 13.71 -8.50
CA ASN A 781 23.94 12.55 -7.80
C ASN A 781 22.84 11.72 -7.12
N ASP A 782 21.58 12.16 -7.19
CA ASP A 782 20.43 11.45 -6.64
C ASP A 782 20.11 10.19 -7.44
N GLN A 783 19.40 9.27 -6.80
CA GLN A 783 18.93 8.06 -7.45
C GLN A 783 17.44 7.88 -7.20
N ALA A 784 16.68 7.84 -8.30
CA ALA A 784 15.26 7.49 -8.32
C ALA A 784 15.09 5.97 -8.49
N TYR A 785 14.18 5.36 -7.73
CA TYR A 785 13.76 3.99 -7.97
C TYR A 785 12.30 3.73 -7.55
N SER A 786 11.63 2.86 -8.29
CA SER A 786 10.32 2.33 -7.88
C SER A 786 10.50 1.35 -6.71
N ALA A 787 9.76 1.57 -5.65
CA ALA A 787 9.83 0.84 -4.40
C ALA A 787 8.45 0.40 -3.93
N LEU A 788 8.40 -0.75 -3.25
CA LEU A 788 7.28 -1.09 -2.37
C LEU A 788 7.54 -0.44 -1.01
N LEU A 789 6.75 0.56 -0.67
CA LEU A 789 6.76 1.19 0.66
C LEU A 789 5.82 0.43 1.58
N PHE A 790 6.30 0.06 2.76
CA PHE A 790 5.46 -0.38 3.86
C PHE A 790 5.07 0.83 4.71
N VAL A 791 3.80 0.92 5.09
CA VAL A 791 3.32 1.82 6.13
C VAL A 791 2.62 1.01 7.21
N GLY A 792 2.96 1.22 8.48
CA GLY A 792 2.35 0.52 9.61
C GLY A 792 2.38 1.35 10.89
N ASN A 793 2.03 0.73 12.00
CA ASN A 793 2.15 1.36 13.32
C ASN A 793 3.62 1.58 13.70
N GLN A 794 3.93 2.71 14.35
CA GLN A 794 5.29 3.08 14.78
C GLN A 794 5.52 3.01 16.30
N GLU A 795 4.68 2.29 17.06
CA GLU A 795 4.77 2.22 18.53
C GLU A 795 6.02 1.47 19.06
N GLY A 796 7.18 2.10 18.90
CA GLY A 796 8.20 2.21 19.94
C GLY A 796 8.67 3.66 20.13
N ILE A 797 8.02 4.65 19.48
CA ILE A 797 8.45 6.07 19.42
C ILE A 797 7.33 7.06 19.78
N GLN A 798 6.09 6.61 20.01
CA GLN A 798 5.33 7.27 21.06
C GLN A 798 6.09 6.92 22.36
N PRO A 799 6.82 7.85 23.02
CA PRO A 799 7.13 7.62 24.42
C PRO A 799 5.77 7.35 25.06
N ALA A 800 5.62 6.26 25.82
CA ALA A 800 4.35 5.96 26.46
C ALA A 800 3.96 7.22 27.22
N VAL A 801 3.00 7.99 26.68
CA VAL A 801 2.72 9.30 27.22
C VAL A 801 2.18 8.96 28.58
N CYS A 802 2.94 9.31 29.61
CA CYS A 802 2.59 9.16 31.01
C CYS A 802 1.47 10.15 31.32
N THR A 803 0.37 9.89 30.63
CA THR A 803 -0.97 10.35 30.85
C THR A 803 -1.24 9.89 32.27
N PRO A 804 -1.42 10.81 33.23
CA PRO A 804 -1.43 10.47 34.65
C PRO A 804 -2.75 9.82 35.09
N CYS A 805 -3.20 8.80 34.36
CA CYS A 805 -3.74 7.60 34.98
C CYS A 805 -2.61 6.96 35.81
N ALA A 806 -2.94 6.53 37.02
CA ALA A 806 -1.95 5.93 37.91
C ALA A 806 -1.61 4.52 37.42
N ASN A 807 -0.67 4.41 36.48
CA ASN A 807 -0.31 3.17 35.80
C ASN A 807 0.52 2.27 36.71
N VAL A 808 -0.18 1.62 37.65
CA VAL A 808 0.36 0.57 38.51
C VAL A 808 0.60 -0.75 37.76
N ASP A 809 0.58 -0.69 36.43
CA ASP A 809 0.60 -1.77 35.46
C ASP A 809 1.98 -1.75 34.81
N GLY A 810 2.83 -2.72 35.17
CA GLY A 810 4.22 -2.81 34.70
C GLY A 810 4.33 -3.38 33.29
N SER A 811 3.33 -4.15 32.87
CA SER A 811 3.00 -4.51 31.50
C SER A 811 1.80 -3.69 31.02
N PRO A 812 1.70 -3.34 29.72
CA PRO A 812 0.54 -2.64 29.17
C PRO A 812 -0.63 -3.60 28.89
N ASP A 813 -1.04 -4.43 29.87
CA ASP A 813 -2.09 -5.45 29.71
C ASP A 813 -3.43 -5.12 30.41
N GLN A 814 -3.49 -3.97 31.10
CA GLN A 814 -4.61 -3.44 31.87
C GLN A 814 -4.95 -4.28 33.12
N SER A 815 -4.00 -5.07 33.64
CA SER A 815 -4.23 -5.92 34.81
C SER A 815 -3.00 -6.09 35.71
N VAL A 816 -3.01 -5.43 36.88
CA VAL A 816 -1.90 -5.53 37.85
C VAL A 816 -1.77 -6.96 38.40
N SER A 817 -0.87 -7.71 37.81
CA SER A 817 -0.76 -9.16 37.87
C SER A 817 0.64 -9.61 38.32
N LEU A 818 0.89 -10.92 38.23
CA LEU A 818 2.24 -11.47 38.44
C LEU A 818 3.20 -11.12 37.28
N GLY A 819 2.70 -10.75 36.10
CA GLY A 819 3.51 -10.26 34.99
C GLY A 819 4.24 -8.98 35.37
N ASP A 820 3.48 -7.99 35.82
CA ASP A 820 3.91 -6.67 36.27
C ASP A 820 4.94 -6.75 37.39
N LEU A 821 4.67 -7.59 38.39
CA LEU A 821 5.60 -7.81 39.50
C LEU A 821 6.92 -8.42 39.01
N ASN A 822 6.88 -9.34 38.05
CA ASN A 822 8.09 -9.90 37.46
C ASN A 822 8.85 -8.88 36.62
N ILE A 823 8.15 -8.00 35.89
CA ILE A 823 8.73 -6.94 35.07
C ILE A 823 9.44 -5.89 35.95
N VAL A 824 8.77 -5.36 36.96
CA VAL A 824 9.40 -4.42 37.92
C VAL A 824 10.60 -5.07 38.60
N LEU A 825 10.50 -6.33 39.05
CA LEU A 825 11.63 -7.03 39.67
C LEU A 825 12.77 -7.37 38.70
N PHE A 826 12.49 -7.49 37.40
CA PHE A 826 13.49 -7.72 36.35
C PHE A 826 14.28 -6.45 36.05
N ASN A 827 13.60 -5.30 35.99
CA ASN A 827 14.20 -3.99 35.71
C ASN A 827 14.63 -3.21 36.97
N PHE A 828 14.42 -3.77 38.17
CA PHE A 828 14.69 -3.10 39.46
C PHE A 828 16.14 -2.61 39.60
N GLY A 829 16.31 -1.31 39.82
CA GLY A 829 17.58 -0.61 39.89
C GLY A 829 18.13 -0.13 38.54
N SER A 830 17.36 -0.22 37.46
CA SER A 830 17.63 0.55 36.23
C SER A 830 17.31 2.04 36.45
N SER A 831 18.05 2.91 35.75
CA SER A 831 17.99 4.36 35.97
C SER A 831 18.30 5.14 34.70
N GLY A 832 17.60 6.26 34.49
CA GLY A 832 17.70 7.03 33.24
C GLY A 832 17.05 6.34 32.04
N ASN A 833 16.03 5.52 32.31
CA ASN A 833 15.10 5.01 31.32
C ASN A 833 14.27 6.17 30.74
N THR A 834 13.73 6.00 29.54
CA THR A 834 12.65 6.87 29.06
C THR A 834 11.40 6.63 29.89
N PRO A 835 10.70 7.68 30.37
CA PRO A 835 9.46 7.54 31.15
C PRO A 835 8.47 6.58 30.48
N GLY A 836 7.92 5.65 31.26
CA GLY A 836 7.02 4.59 30.76
C GLY A 836 7.74 3.39 30.14
N THR A 837 9.03 3.20 30.46
CA THR A 837 9.72 1.93 30.20
C THR A 837 9.08 0.82 31.05
N MET A 838 8.99 -0.42 30.55
CA MET A 838 8.35 -1.52 31.28
C MET A 838 8.89 -1.66 32.72
N GLY A 839 8.02 -1.45 33.70
CA GLY A 839 8.36 -1.47 35.14
C GLY A 839 8.64 -0.12 35.79
N ASP A 840 8.82 0.96 35.02
CA ASP A 840 8.72 2.35 35.48
C ASP A 840 7.23 2.76 35.46
N THR A 841 6.58 2.60 36.61
CA THR A 841 5.13 2.74 36.83
C THR A 841 4.71 4.12 37.35
N ASP A 842 5.62 4.91 37.93
CA ASP A 842 5.35 6.32 38.24
C ASP A 842 6.00 7.33 37.28
N CYS A 843 6.71 6.83 36.26
CA CYS A 843 7.28 7.59 35.15
C CYS A 843 8.36 8.59 35.55
N ASP A 844 9.10 8.35 36.64
CA ASP A 844 10.21 9.22 37.05
C ASP A 844 11.51 8.98 36.25
N GLY A 845 11.57 7.87 35.50
CA GLY A 845 12.68 7.47 34.64
C GLY A 845 13.66 6.50 35.30
N ASP A 846 13.45 6.13 36.56
CA ASP A 846 14.11 5.00 37.20
C ASP A 846 13.13 3.80 37.32
N THR A 847 13.61 2.63 37.73
CA THR A 847 12.72 1.50 38.10
C THR A 847 13.11 1.03 39.50
N ASP A 848 12.31 1.42 40.47
CA ASP A 848 12.74 1.71 41.83
C ASP A 848 11.78 1.08 42.87
N LEU A 849 12.01 1.35 44.16
CA LEU A 849 11.13 0.92 45.23
C LEU A 849 9.74 1.58 45.15
N ALA A 850 9.59 2.76 44.55
CA ALA A 850 8.32 3.40 44.25
C ALA A 850 7.48 2.49 43.35
N ASP A 851 8.05 1.98 42.26
CA ASP A 851 7.34 1.10 41.33
C ASP A 851 6.93 -0.23 41.93
N LEU A 852 7.86 -0.84 42.67
CA LEU A 852 7.57 -2.08 43.37
C LEU A 852 6.46 -1.87 44.40
N ASN A 853 6.44 -0.72 45.08
CA ASN A 853 5.36 -0.38 46.01
C ASN A 853 4.04 -0.12 45.27
N ASN A 854 4.06 0.52 44.11
CA ASN A 854 2.90 0.71 43.27
C ASN A 854 2.31 -0.67 42.94
N VAL A 855 3.04 -1.52 42.19
CA VAL A 855 2.55 -2.84 41.73
C VAL A 855 2.02 -3.68 42.89
N LEU A 856 2.73 -3.71 44.03
CA LEU A 856 2.27 -4.44 45.22
C LEU A 856 1.03 -3.85 45.90
N PHE A 857 0.76 -2.56 45.74
CA PHE A 857 -0.41 -1.89 46.33
C PHE A 857 -1.70 -2.15 45.52
N SER A 858 -1.61 -2.23 44.19
CA SER A 858 -2.76 -2.55 43.31
C SER A 858 -2.83 -4.01 42.87
N PHE A 859 -1.93 -4.88 43.35
CA PHE A 859 -1.85 -6.29 42.95
C PHE A 859 -3.20 -7.02 43.07
N GLY A 860 -3.70 -7.54 41.95
CA GLY A 860 -4.99 -8.24 41.87
C GLY A 860 -6.22 -7.33 41.93
N SER A 861 -6.06 -6.02 41.68
CA SER A 861 -7.16 -5.11 41.42
C SER A 861 -7.28 -4.84 39.92
N ASN A 862 -8.52 -4.90 39.40
CA ASN A 862 -8.82 -4.38 38.07
C ASN A 862 -8.89 -2.86 38.18
N VAL A 863 -7.76 -2.19 37.96
CA VAL A 863 -7.72 -0.73 37.83
C VAL A 863 -8.29 -0.40 36.45
N GLY A 864 -9.53 0.08 36.40
CA GLY A 864 -10.10 0.58 35.15
C GLY A 864 -9.46 1.92 34.81
N CYS A 865 -8.54 1.90 33.84
CA CYS A 865 -7.95 3.09 33.23
C CYS A 865 -8.90 3.70 32.19
#